data_AF-A0A971FAI0-F1
#
_entry.id   AF-A0A971FAI0-F1
#
_cell.length_a   1.000
_cell.length_b   1.000
_cell.length_c   1.000
_cell.angle_alpha   90.00
_cell.angle_beta   90.00
_cell.angle_gamma   90.00
#
_symmetry.space_group_name_H-M   'P 1'
#
loop_
_entity.id
_entity.type
_entity.pdbx_description
1 polymer ?
#
loop_
_entity_poly.entity_id
_entity_poly.type
_entity_poly.pdbx_seq_one_letter_code
_entity_poly.pdbx_strand_id
1 'polypeptide(L)'
;MCMVLLLLTSLIADAAVQAQTPLPPLAVEISAEHPLFVFQDGNTTLLPPAGYAAAVVGHWAQIPESVRPYSMMLVSPAGIADFRELLAPFQQAGAPVCLRVTDDGGTPLVPLTAVREMLDAFPIVRGVEARGLAFDGYDPALADDAGVQPDAARLAAMIRLAAGYGRFVMVSLEGMAAPRMLANANTAALYATIMEHRDHVLPVCLQRGPNTVPAMGALMGLWLAGAAANWGVAPDARWYADARFREPGIFGPETSPDRMPASLYRAMILNGAMTGAAVYLFPWERGLWYGGTPQAWTQAILPTLQQVVEGGFIARRDFVAKRAPAAMQLSPAATPAEFETNARHLDAAFHDGLLVRGVYGVERAGQIPELILNRGDRFWVPVLPAHAPPGAAGNFAFVARPESIASAEQWSEALGRYHPLESTGQAAVTRSGRGIFVMNTRENAVERQAFSVPDLPAPIRGFNARRDGGVITLSWGFREGDVAYNVYRRTPPDTHFALISKGTDQRQFTDPQPPAPEQAVAYAVTALTGEKEPLEGQVGYGEFLVFSTVESRIAEEALLTPLTVVADSAALPGFGDETARIQPPIPPLEGSADAIPWWPYYGGLDDAQRAVAGEIVARIEAWDGAVAAASLDAVADLYAEDYRDGSGWGAEYAARAWQFFFERFTGQRMHRQIRLWDFSAHALEGRVSVQLYALFTAGAVSDESGMRAGRPVLFPRDATAETWVTWAKRGDVWRIVETRPALPNFRDLAALGAPPGSLPPGPDRYPAETPAAPLP
;
A
#
# COMPACT_ATOMS: atom_id res chain seq x y z
N MET A 1 0.53 74.72 9.89
CA MET A 1 -0.59 74.02 9.21
C MET A 1 -0.08 72.81 8.42
N CYS A 2 0.78 71.97 9.01
CA CYS A 2 1.32 70.74 8.39
C CYS A 2 1.34 69.54 9.36
N MET A 3 0.86 69.68 10.60
CA MET A 3 0.88 68.61 11.61
C MET A 3 -0.50 67.97 11.85
N VAL A 4 -1.55 68.49 11.22
CA VAL A 4 -2.93 67.99 11.33
C VAL A 4 -3.28 67.03 10.18
N LEU A 5 -2.50 67.02 9.08
CA LEU A 5 -2.73 66.12 7.94
C LEU A 5 -2.10 64.72 8.11
N LEU A 6 -1.14 64.56 9.02
CA LEU A 6 -0.46 63.28 9.30
C LEU A 6 -1.19 62.41 10.34
N LEU A 7 -2.19 62.96 11.05
CA LEU A 7 -3.04 62.23 11.99
C LEU A 7 -4.36 61.77 11.36
N LEU A 8 -4.66 62.17 10.12
CA LEU A 8 -5.85 61.75 9.36
C LEU A 8 -5.53 60.68 8.30
N THR A 9 -4.25 60.34 8.10
CA THR A 9 -3.81 59.25 7.20
C THR A 9 -3.51 57.94 7.94
N SER A 10 -3.56 57.91 9.28
CA SER A 10 -3.47 56.69 10.09
C SER A 10 -4.84 56.08 10.47
N LEU A 11 -5.92 56.52 9.80
CA LEU A 11 -7.31 56.11 10.12
C LEU A 11 -8.10 55.59 8.90
N ILE A 12 -7.44 55.33 7.75
CA ILE A 12 -8.07 54.69 6.57
C ILE A 12 -7.20 53.53 6.07
N ALA A 13 -6.76 52.68 7.01
CA ALA A 13 -6.21 51.37 6.72
C ALA A 13 -6.79 50.33 7.70
N ASP A 14 -8.09 50.41 7.96
CA ASP A 14 -8.89 49.29 8.48
C ASP A 14 -9.84 48.85 7.36
N ALA A 15 -9.24 48.30 6.30
CA ALA A 15 -9.97 47.43 5.40
C ALA A 15 -10.23 46.13 6.17
N ALA A 16 -11.40 46.06 6.79
CA ALA A 16 -12.10 44.87 7.26
C ALA A 16 -11.23 43.61 7.40
N VAL A 17 -10.52 43.47 8.53
CA VAL A 17 -10.36 42.15 9.14
C VAL A 17 -11.78 41.72 9.52
N GLN A 18 -12.48 41.07 8.59
CA GLN A 18 -13.58 40.20 8.99
C GLN A 18 -12.95 39.23 9.97
N ALA A 19 -13.27 39.38 11.26
CA ALA A 19 -12.98 38.36 12.24
C ALA A 19 -13.59 37.06 11.70
N GLN A 20 -12.76 36.19 11.12
CA GLN A 20 -13.19 34.86 10.74
C GLN A 20 -13.74 34.24 12.02
N THR A 21 -15.04 33.93 12.02
CA THR A 21 -15.64 33.16 13.10
C THR A 21 -14.77 31.93 13.32
N PRO A 22 -14.27 31.68 14.54
CA PRO A 22 -13.43 30.51 14.79
C PRO A 22 -14.13 29.26 14.28
N LEU A 23 -13.42 28.44 13.49
CA LEU A 23 -13.98 27.18 13.03
C LEU A 23 -14.36 26.32 14.25
N PRO A 24 -15.51 25.62 14.20
CA PRO A 24 -15.84 24.66 15.24
C PRO A 24 -14.77 23.56 15.32
N PRO A 25 -14.49 23.03 16.52
CA PRO A 25 -13.53 21.93 16.67
C PRO A 25 -13.99 20.71 15.88
N LEU A 26 -13.03 19.88 15.49
CA LEU A 26 -13.32 18.62 14.81
C LEU A 26 -14.22 17.73 15.69
N ALA A 27 -15.26 17.17 15.08
CA ALA A 27 -16.29 16.39 15.77
C ALA A 27 -15.82 15.00 16.23
N VAL A 28 -14.60 14.62 15.88
CA VAL A 28 -13.95 13.36 16.22
C VAL A 28 -12.52 13.65 16.65
N GLU A 29 -12.04 12.97 17.68
CA GLU A 29 -10.63 13.01 18.06
C GLU A 29 -9.86 12.08 17.11
N ILE A 30 -8.73 12.55 16.55
CA ILE A 30 -7.88 11.75 15.67
C ILE A 30 -6.43 12.02 16.03
N SER A 31 -5.73 10.98 16.47
CA SER A 31 -4.32 11.02 16.85
C SER A 31 -3.69 9.63 16.77
N ALA A 32 -2.40 9.51 17.10
CA ALA A 32 -1.74 8.21 17.20
C ALA A 32 -2.32 7.36 18.34
N GLU A 33 -2.80 8.00 19.40
CA GLU A 33 -3.42 7.38 20.56
C GLU A 33 -4.94 7.14 20.37
N HIS A 34 -5.56 7.88 19.45
CA HIS A 34 -6.98 7.76 19.08
C HIS A 34 -7.12 7.64 17.56
N PRO A 35 -6.74 6.49 16.96
CA PRO A 35 -6.87 6.31 15.52
C PRO A 35 -8.33 6.30 15.08
N LEU A 36 -8.56 6.55 13.79
CA LEU A 36 -9.87 6.47 13.16
C LEU A 36 -9.93 5.29 12.18
N PHE A 37 -10.83 4.35 12.41
CA PHE A 37 -11.12 3.21 11.54
C PHE A 37 -12.42 3.45 10.78
N VAL A 38 -12.37 3.41 9.45
CA VAL A 38 -13.52 3.67 8.58
C VAL A 38 -13.82 2.41 7.78
N PHE A 39 -15.01 1.85 7.94
CA PHE A 39 -15.43 0.62 7.27
C PHE A 39 -16.48 0.94 6.20
N GLN A 40 -16.13 0.73 4.93
CA GLN A 40 -17.08 0.88 3.83
C GLN A 40 -18.11 -0.23 3.88
N ASP A 41 -19.40 0.11 3.76
CA ASP A 41 -20.48 -0.82 3.46
C ASP A 41 -21.11 -0.44 2.13
N GLY A 42 -20.75 -1.12 1.04
CA GLY A 42 -21.13 -0.75 -0.33
C GLY A 42 -22.46 -1.32 -0.84
N ASN A 43 -23.22 -2.06 -0.04
CA ASN A 43 -24.31 -2.90 -0.53
C ASN A 43 -25.66 -2.16 -0.79
N THR A 44 -25.61 -1.02 -1.47
CA THR A 44 -26.77 -0.14 -1.70
C THR A 44 -27.75 -0.66 -2.75
N THR A 45 -27.40 -1.68 -3.54
CA THR A 45 -28.15 -2.04 -4.76
C THR A 45 -29.24 -3.10 -4.57
N LEU A 46 -29.32 -3.76 -3.40
CA LEU A 46 -30.23 -4.90 -3.18
C LEU A 46 -31.38 -4.60 -2.21
N LEU A 47 -31.32 -3.49 -1.47
CA LEU A 47 -32.30 -3.14 -0.45
C LEU A 47 -32.79 -1.69 -0.63
N PRO A 48 -34.06 -1.38 -0.28
CA PRO A 48 -34.50 0.00 -0.12
C PRO A 48 -33.65 0.75 0.91
N PRO A 49 -33.54 2.09 0.84
CA PRO A 49 -32.65 2.89 1.70
C PRO A 49 -32.76 2.57 3.20
N ALA A 50 -33.98 2.48 3.74
CA ALA A 50 -34.19 2.15 5.15
C ALA A 50 -33.75 0.72 5.52
N GLY A 51 -33.95 -0.25 4.61
CA GLY A 51 -33.52 -1.63 4.80
C GLY A 51 -32.00 -1.78 4.77
N TYR A 52 -31.36 -1.07 3.84
CA TYR A 52 -29.90 -0.96 3.80
C TYR A 52 -29.36 -0.31 5.08
N ALA A 53 -29.89 0.85 5.50
CA ALA A 53 -29.47 1.51 6.74
C ALA A 53 -29.60 0.61 7.98
N ALA A 54 -30.71 -0.13 8.10
CA ALA A 54 -30.89 -1.09 9.18
C ALA A 54 -29.86 -2.23 9.15
N ALA A 55 -29.48 -2.72 7.97
CA ALA A 55 -28.44 -3.74 7.83
C ALA A 55 -27.07 -3.20 8.28
N VAL A 56 -26.68 -2.01 7.83
CA VAL A 56 -25.40 -1.39 8.22
C VAL A 56 -25.37 -1.10 9.73
N VAL A 57 -26.47 -0.64 10.33
CA VAL A 57 -26.58 -0.49 11.79
C VAL A 57 -26.42 -1.85 12.51
N GLY A 58 -26.95 -2.92 11.94
CA GLY A 58 -26.71 -4.28 12.42
C GLY A 58 -25.23 -4.68 12.37
N HIS A 59 -24.52 -4.33 11.28
CA HIS A 59 -23.08 -4.56 11.15
C HIS A 59 -22.28 -3.74 12.17
N TRP A 60 -22.65 -2.47 12.39
CA TRP A 60 -22.03 -1.60 13.39
C TRP A 60 -22.09 -2.20 14.81
N ALA A 61 -23.25 -2.75 15.19
CA ALA A 61 -23.43 -3.38 16.50
C ALA A 61 -22.53 -4.62 16.72
N GLN A 62 -22.02 -5.23 15.65
CA GLN A 62 -21.15 -6.41 15.69
C GLN A 62 -19.66 -6.07 15.80
N ILE A 63 -19.25 -4.81 15.58
CA ILE A 63 -17.85 -4.40 15.73
C ILE A 63 -17.42 -4.61 17.19
N PRO A 64 -16.28 -5.27 17.49
CA PRO A 64 -15.83 -5.49 18.87
C PRO A 64 -15.58 -4.19 19.65
N GLU A 65 -15.88 -4.18 20.95
CA GLU A 65 -15.71 -3.00 21.82
C GLU A 65 -14.26 -2.48 21.91
N SER A 66 -13.28 -3.34 21.64
CA SER A 66 -11.86 -2.97 21.60
C SER A 66 -11.53 -2.00 20.47
N VAL A 67 -12.31 -1.99 19.38
CA VAL A 67 -12.07 -1.12 18.21
C VAL A 67 -13.26 -0.20 17.88
N ARG A 68 -14.49 -0.54 18.32
CA ARG A 68 -15.70 0.25 18.06
C ARG A 68 -15.60 1.74 18.45
N PRO A 69 -14.99 2.14 19.59
CA PRO A 69 -14.84 3.56 19.94
C PRO A 69 -14.06 4.39 18.93
N TYR A 70 -13.18 3.73 18.16
CA TYR A 70 -12.33 4.32 17.14
C TYR A 70 -12.95 4.24 15.74
N SER A 71 -14.16 3.69 15.62
CA SER A 71 -14.72 3.24 14.33
C SER A 71 -15.85 4.12 13.81
N MET A 72 -16.04 4.11 12.49
CA MET A 72 -17.22 4.65 11.82
C MET A 72 -17.56 3.90 10.53
N MET A 73 -18.81 4.05 10.07
CA MET A 73 -19.29 3.45 8.83
C MET A 73 -19.19 4.44 7.67
N LEU A 74 -18.66 4.01 6.54
CA LEU A 74 -18.68 4.76 5.29
C LEU A 74 -19.82 4.25 4.40
N VAL A 75 -20.74 5.15 4.07
CA VAL A 75 -21.94 4.84 3.28
C VAL A 75 -22.09 5.83 2.14
N SER A 76 -22.80 5.43 1.10
CA SER A 76 -23.08 6.28 -0.07
C SER A 76 -24.54 6.73 -0.09
N PRO A 77 -24.83 8.04 -0.23
CA PRO A 77 -26.17 8.55 -0.46
C PRO A 77 -26.60 8.44 -1.94
N ALA A 78 -25.77 7.86 -2.82
CA ALA A 78 -26.04 7.79 -4.26
C ALA A 78 -27.36 7.07 -4.56
N GLY A 79 -28.19 7.68 -5.41
CA GLY A 79 -29.48 7.13 -5.82
C GLY A 79 -30.59 7.18 -4.77
N ILE A 80 -30.34 7.81 -3.61
CA ILE A 80 -31.34 7.93 -2.53
C ILE A 80 -32.08 9.26 -2.65
N ALA A 81 -33.41 9.19 -2.81
CA ALA A 81 -34.26 10.37 -3.01
C ALA A 81 -34.46 11.19 -1.72
N ASP A 82 -34.68 10.54 -0.57
CA ASP A 82 -34.75 11.18 0.74
C ASP A 82 -33.66 10.62 1.67
N PHE A 83 -32.64 11.43 1.92
CA PHE A 83 -31.50 11.06 2.77
C PHE A 83 -31.89 10.77 4.23
N ARG A 84 -33.07 11.20 4.67
CA ARG A 84 -33.58 10.88 6.03
C ARG A 84 -33.83 9.38 6.20
N GLU A 85 -34.27 8.69 5.15
CA GLU A 85 -34.46 7.23 5.19
C GLU A 85 -33.14 6.49 5.39
N LEU A 86 -32.04 7.04 4.84
CA LEU A 86 -30.70 6.50 5.04
C LEU A 86 -30.17 6.85 6.43
N LEU A 87 -30.21 8.11 6.86
CA LEU A 87 -29.42 8.61 8.00
C LEU A 87 -30.14 8.58 9.36
N ALA A 88 -31.46 8.60 9.40
CA ALA A 88 -32.20 8.55 10.66
C ALA A 88 -31.93 7.26 11.48
N PRO A 89 -31.81 6.06 10.86
CA PRO A 89 -31.44 4.85 11.60
C PRO A 89 -30.06 4.94 12.27
N PHE A 90 -29.05 5.50 11.60
CA PHE A 90 -27.72 5.70 12.18
C PHE A 90 -27.76 6.67 13.36
N GLN A 91 -28.50 7.76 13.22
CA GLN A 91 -28.67 8.76 14.29
C GLN A 91 -29.36 8.17 15.53
N GLN A 92 -30.36 7.30 15.34
CA GLN A 92 -31.05 6.60 16.43
C GLN A 92 -30.14 5.57 17.11
N ALA A 93 -29.30 4.87 16.34
CA ALA A 93 -28.37 3.88 16.85
C ALA A 93 -27.08 4.46 17.43
N GLY A 94 -26.82 5.77 17.24
CA GLY A 94 -25.56 6.39 17.61
C GLY A 94 -24.35 5.89 16.81
N ALA A 95 -24.57 5.39 15.59
CA ALA A 95 -23.52 4.83 14.73
C ALA A 95 -22.90 5.94 13.85
N PRO A 96 -21.65 6.39 14.08
CA PRO A 96 -21.03 7.50 13.35
C PRO A 96 -20.84 7.18 11.87
N VAL A 97 -21.05 8.19 11.02
CA VAL A 97 -21.07 8.04 9.56
C VAL A 97 -20.07 8.96 8.86
N CYS A 98 -19.37 8.43 7.86
CA CYS A 98 -18.73 9.18 6.79
C CYS A 98 -19.52 9.00 5.49
N LEU A 99 -19.78 10.07 4.74
CA LEU A 99 -20.54 10.00 3.49
C LEU A 99 -19.61 10.00 2.28
N ARG A 100 -19.69 8.99 1.42
CA ARG A 100 -19.04 9.04 0.10
C ARG A 100 -19.81 9.98 -0.81
N VAL A 101 -19.17 11.05 -1.27
CA VAL A 101 -19.82 12.07 -2.10
C VAL A 101 -19.32 12.13 -3.54
N THR A 102 -18.29 11.36 -3.88
CA THR A 102 -17.84 11.12 -5.26
C THR A 102 -17.67 9.63 -5.54
N ASP A 103 -17.78 9.25 -6.81
CA ASP A 103 -17.50 7.89 -7.27
C ASP A 103 -15.99 7.63 -7.46
N ASP A 104 -15.65 6.42 -7.93
CA ASP A 104 -14.27 6.03 -8.20
C ASP A 104 -13.62 6.85 -9.35
N GLY A 105 -14.41 7.58 -10.14
CA GLY A 105 -13.94 8.48 -11.20
C GLY A 105 -13.92 9.96 -10.82
N GLY A 106 -14.22 10.31 -9.56
CA GLY A 106 -14.26 11.70 -9.09
C GLY A 106 -15.56 12.45 -9.43
N THR A 107 -16.55 11.75 -9.99
CA THR A 107 -17.85 12.34 -10.33
C THR A 107 -18.67 12.53 -9.05
N PRO A 108 -19.29 13.70 -8.82
CA PRO A 108 -20.14 13.91 -7.66
C PRO A 108 -21.36 12.98 -7.68
N LEU A 109 -21.59 12.29 -6.57
CA LEU A 109 -22.77 11.44 -6.38
C LEU A 109 -24.01 12.24 -5.98
N VAL A 110 -23.80 13.39 -5.31
CA VAL A 110 -24.83 14.33 -4.87
C VAL A 110 -24.31 15.77 -4.97
N PRO A 111 -25.19 16.76 -5.15
CA PRO A 111 -24.78 18.16 -5.16
C PRO A 111 -24.32 18.62 -3.77
N LEU A 112 -23.42 19.60 -3.71
CA LEU A 112 -22.87 20.13 -2.46
C LEU A 112 -23.95 20.76 -1.54
N THR A 113 -25.06 21.22 -2.12
CA THR A 113 -26.24 21.69 -1.35
C THR A 113 -26.89 20.57 -0.55
N ALA A 114 -27.05 19.39 -1.13
CA ALA A 114 -27.58 18.22 -0.42
C ALA A 114 -26.62 17.76 0.69
N VAL A 115 -25.30 17.81 0.44
CA VAL A 115 -24.31 17.54 1.48
C VAL A 115 -24.47 18.51 2.66
N ARG A 116 -24.64 19.80 2.40
CA ARG A 116 -24.91 20.81 3.46
C ARG A 116 -26.15 20.46 4.27
N GLU A 117 -27.26 20.13 3.62
CA GLU A 117 -28.51 19.74 4.29
C GLU A 117 -28.33 18.50 5.17
N MET A 118 -27.55 17.51 4.71
CA MET A 118 -27.23 16.32 5.51
C MET A 118 -26.39 16.67 6.73
N LEU A 119 -25.34 17.50 6.59
CA LEU A 119 -24.47 17.91 7.70
C LEU A 119 -25.22 18.74 8.75
N ASP A 120 -26.17 19.56 8.32
CA ASP A 120 -27.03 20.37 9.17
C ASP A 120 -28.03 19.50 9.96
N ALA A 121 -28.69 18.56 9.28
CA ALA A 121 -29.74 17.74 9.87
C ALA A 121 -29.23 16.57 10.72
N PHE A 122 -28.02 16.05 10.45
CA PHE A 122 -27.53 14.81 11.04
C PHE A 122 -26.15 14.96 11.69
N PRO A 123 -26.09 15.30 12.99
CA PRO A 123 -24.83 15.39 13.74
C PRO A 123 -24.00 14.11 13.75
N ILE A 124 -24.64 12.95 13.53
CA ILE A 124 -23.98 11.64 13.41
C ILE A 124 -23.06 11.54 12.19
N VAL A 125 -23.27 12.37 11.16
CA VAL A 125 -22.35 12.50 10.03
C VAL A 125 -21.12 13.27 10.52
N ARG A 126 -19.98 12.58 10.61
CA ARG A 126 -18.72 13.11 11.14
C ARG A 126 -17.76 13.60 10.05
N GLY A 127 -17.97 13.18 8.80
CA GLY A 127 -17.18 13.62 7.66
C GLY A 127 -17.76 13.18 6.32
N VAL A 128 -17.07 13.57 5.26
CA VAL A 128 -17.36 13.17 3.88
C VAL A 128 -16.10 12.62 3.20
N GLU A 129 -16.24 11.66 2.30
CA GLU A 129 -15.17 11.12 1.48
C GLU A 129 -15.28 11.64 0.04
N ALA A 130 -14.19 12.21 -0.46
CA ALA A 130 -13.93 12.44 -1.87
C ALA A 130 -12.88 11.43 -2.37
N ARG A 131 -13.25 10.65 -3.39
CA ARG A 131 -12.43 9.65 -4.08
C ARG A 131 -12.39 9.91 -5.59
N GLY A 132 -11.40 9.33 -6.28
CA GLY A 132 -11.31 9.33 -7.75
C GLY A 132 -10.70 10.60 -8.35
N LEU A 133 -10.09 11.45 -7.52
CA LEU A 133 -9.45 12.69 -7.97
C LEU A 133 -8.01 12.40 -8.41
N ALA A 134 -7.72 12.57 -9.70
CA ALA A 134 -6.42 12.21 -10.29
C ALA A 134 -5.39 13.36 -10.33
N PHE A 135 -5.87 14.62 -10.32
CA PHE A 135 -5.05 15.85 -10.46
C PHE A 135 -4.10 15.83 -11.67
N ASP A 136 -4.51 15.16 -12.74
CA ASP A 136 -3.72 14.87 -13.93
C ASP A 136 -3.97 15.85 -15.09
N GLY A 137 -4.85 16.83 -14.91
CA GLY A 137 -5.20 17.85 -15.89
C GLY A 137 -4.42 19.16 -15.74
N TYR A 138 -4.04 19.72 -16.88
CA TYR A 138 -3.24 20.94 -17.00
C TYR A 138 -3.87 21.97 -17.96
N ASP A 139 -5.10 21.76 -18.41
CA ASP A 139 -5.77 22.61 -19.40
C ASP A 139 -6.16 23.99 -18.83
N PRO A 140 -5.49 25.09 -19.22
CA PRO A 140 -5.84 26.42 -18.73
C PRO A 140 -7.24 26.86 -19.17
N ALA A 141 -7.82 26.27 -20.23
CA ALA A 141 -9.17 26.60 -20.68
C ALA A 141 -10.27 26.04 -19.76
N LEU A 142 -9.95 25.03 -18.95
CA LEU A 142 -10.87 24.47 -17.94
C LEU A 142 -10.73 25.15 -16.58
N ALA A 143 -9.67 25.93 -16.38
CA ALA A 143 -9.43 26.64 -15.13
C ALA A 143 -10.41 27.82 -14.98
N ASP A 144 -10.76 28.14 -13.72
CA ASP A 144 -11.54 29.35 -13.42
C ASP A 144 -10.70 30.63 -13.57
N ASP A 145 -11.31 31.80 -13.32
CA ASP A 145 -10.63 33.10 -13.41
C ASP A 145 -9.42 33.24 -12.47
N ALA A 146 -9.31 32.36 -11.46
CA ALA A 146 -8.18 32.28 -10.53
C ALA A 146 -7.14 31.21 -10.93
N GLY A 147 -7.32 30.56 -12.08
CA GLY A 147 -6.43 29.52 -12.59
C GLY A 147 -6.62 28.15 -11.91
N VAL A 148 -7.74 27.92 -11.23
CA VAL A 148 -8.00 26.68 -10.47
C VAL A 148 -8.83 25.70 -11.30
N GLN A 149 -8.38 24.45 -11.38
CA GLN A 149 -9.11 23.39 -12.10
C GLN A 149 -10.42 23.01 -11.40
N PRO A 150 -11.45 22.52 -12.12
CA PRO A 150 -12.77 22.23 -11.57
C PRO A 150 -12.75 21.26 -10.37
N ASP A 151 -11.93 20.22 -10.44
CA ASP A 151 -11.82 19.23 -9.35
C ASP A 151 -11.16 19.82 -8.10
N ALA A 152 -10.14 20.66 -8.28
CA ALA A 152 -9.47 21.37 -7.18
C ALA A 152 -10.41 22.39 -6.53
N ALA A 153 -11.16 23.15 -7.33
CA ALA A 153 -12.15 24.11 -6.85
C ALA A 153 -13.28 23.41 -6.08
N ARG A 154 -13.78 22.29 -6.59
CA ARG A 154 -14.83 21.49 -5.95
C ARG A 154 -14.36 20.92 -4.60
N LEU A 155 -13.16 20.34 -4.55
CA LEU A 155 -12.61 19.82 -3.31
C LEU A 155 -12.38 20.94 -2.30
N ALA A 156 -11.85 22.09 -2.71
CA ALA A 156 -11.68 23.25 -1.83
C ALA A 156 -13.02 23.74 -1.25
N ALA A 157 -14.08 23.79 -2.07
CA ALA A 157 -15.42 24.15 -1.60
C ALA A 157 -15.98 23.12 -0.59
N MET A 158 -15.73 21.83 -0.82
CA MET A 158 -16.13 20.76 0.09
C MET A 158 -15.40 20.84 1.44
N ILE A 159 -14.08 21.12 1.42
CA ILE A 159 -13.27 21.31 2.63
C ILE A 159 -13.84 22.45 3.48
N ARG A 160 -14.08 23.62 2.86
CA ARG A 160 -14.65 24.77 3.57
C ARG A 160 -16.03 24.47 4.15
N LEU A 161 -16.87 23.76 3.39
CA LEU A 161 -18.18 23.35 3.87
C LEU A 161 -18.07 22.45 5.10
N ALA A 162 -17.31 21.34 5.02
CA ALA A 162 -17.19 20.39 6.12
C ALA A 162 -16.56 21.04 7.37
N ALA A 163 -15.50 21.84 7.18
CA ALA A 163 -14.83 22.56 8.27
C ALA A 163 -15.78 23.54 8.98
N GLY A 164 -16.65 24.23 8.25
CA GLY A 164 -17.68 25.11 8.82
C GLY A 164 -18.68 24.41 9.75
N TYR A 165 -18.83 23.09 9.63
CA TYR A 165 -19.64 22.24 10.51
C TYR A 165 -18.80 21.44 11.52
N GLY A 166 -17.48 21.63 11.56
CA GLY A 166 -16.58 20.89 12.44
C GLY A 166 -16.38 19.44 11.99
N ARG A 167 -16.58 19.17 10.70
CA ARG A 167 -16.48 17.85 10.08
C ARG A 167 -15.21 17.77 9.25
N PHE A 168 -14.75 16.57 8.94
CA PHE A 168 -13.60 16.38 8.06
C PHE A 168 -14.01 16.07 6.62
N VAL A 169 -13.10 16.33 5.69
CA VAL A 169 -13.08 15.74 4.35
C VAL A 169 -11.96 14.71 4.30
N MET A 170 -12.32 13.46 4.06
CA MET A 170 -11.38 12.39 3.75
C MET A 170 -11.13 12.38 2.24
N VAL A 171 -9.87 12.50 1.84
CA VAL A 171 -9.48 12.56 0.42
C VAL A 171 -8.72 11.29 0.07
N SER A 172 -9.41 10.35 -0.56
CA SER A 172 -8.87 9.04 -0.94
C SER A 172 -8.13 9.15 -2.28
N LEU A 173 -6.81 9.00 -2.24
CA LEU A 173 -5.88 9.23 -3.35
C LEU A 173 -5.16 7.94 -3.73
N GLU A 174 -5.21 7.57 -5.01
CA GLU A 174 -4.54 6.37 -5.55
C GLU A 174 -3.41 6.71 -6.51
N GLY A 175 -2.47 5.77 -6.67
CA GLY A 175 -1.39 5.89 -7.62
C GLY A 175 -0.60 7.19 -7.47
N MET A 176 -0.41 7.92 -8.57
CA MET A 176 0.32 9.19 -8.60
C MET A 176 -0.55 10.42 -8.26
N ALA A 177 -1.81 10.26 -7.84
CA ALA A 177 -2.71 11.37 -7.56
C ALA A 177 -2.17 12.30 -6.45
N ALA A 178 -1.62 11.75 -5.37
CA ALA A 178 -1.03 12.54 -4.29
C ALA A 178 0.20 13.35 -4.76
N PRO A 179 1.26 12.74 -5.34
CA PRO A 179 2.36 13.50 -5.93
C PRO A 179 1.92 14.57 -6.95
N ARG A 180 0.93 14.28 -7.80
CA ARG A 180 0.39 15.27 -8.76
C ARG A 180 -0.30 16.42 -8.06
N MET A 181 -1.17 16.15 -7.08
CA MET A 181 -1.81 17.20 -6.27
C MET A 181 -0.79 18.12 -5.62
N LEU A 182 0.38 17.61 -5.24
CA LEU A 182 1.41 18.38 -4.53
C LEU A 182 2.41 19.11 -5.44
N ALA A 183 2.46 18.78 -6.74
CA ALA A 183 3.36 19.38 -7.72
C ALA A 183 2.64 20.25 -8.76
N ASN A 184 1.40 19.90 -9.12
CA ASN A 184 0.65 20.57 -10.18
C ASN A 184 0.43 22.05 -9.82
N ALA A 185 0.80 22.98 -10.70
CA ALA A 185 0.65 24.41 -10.47
C ALA A 185 -0.81 24.81 -10.21
N ASN A 186 -1.76 24.12 -10.85
CA ASN A 186 -3.19 24.42 -10.75
C ASN A 186 -3.82 24.02 -9.41
N THR A 187 -3.09 23.28 -8.55
CA THR A 187 -3.57 22.87 -7.23
C THR A 187 -3.01 23.74 -6.10
N ALA A 188 -2.25 24.80 -6.41
CA ALA A 188 -1.68 25.70 -5.39
C ALA A 188 -2.76 26.32 -4.47
N ALA A 189 -3.90 26.74 -5.03
CA ALA A 189 -5.03 27.28 -4.25
C ALA A 189 -5.71 26.20 -3.37
N LEU A 190 -5.77 24.97 -3.86
CA LEU A 190 -6.25 23.83 -3.07
C LEU A 190 -5.29 23.55 -1.92
N TYR A 191 -3.97 23.54 -2.15
CA TYR A 191 -2.96 23.38 -1.11
C TYR A 191 -3.09 24.44 -0.01
N ALA A 192 -3.30 25.71 -0.37
CA ALA A 192 -3.56 26.78 0.59
C ALA A 192 -4.83 26.52 1.42
N THR A 193 -5.90 26.02 0.78
CA THR A 193 -7.15 25.65 1.46
C THR A 193 -6.93 24.47 2.43
N ILE A 194 -6.13 23.49 2.04
CA ILE A 194 -5.75 22.36 2.92
C ILE A 194 -4.99 22.90 4.15
N MET A 195 -4.03 23.80 3.97
CA MET A 195 -3.30 24.40 5.09
C MET A 195 -4.21 25.20 6.04
N GLU A 196 -5.12 26.00 5.50
CA GLU A 196 -6.08 26.79 6.29
C GLU A 196 -7.01 25.89 7.13
N HIS A 197 -7.40 24.75 6.58
CA HIS A 197 -8.32 23.80 7.22
C HIS A 197 -7.65 22.47 7.62
N ARG A 198 -6.35 22.49 7.94
CA ARG A 198 -5.51 21.29 8.10
C ARG A 198 -6.03 20.25 9.10
N ASP A 199 -6.80 20.68 10.10
CA ASP A 199 -7.39 19.81 11.12
C ASP A 199 -8.64 19.08 10.61
N HIS A 200 -9.22 19.55 9.50
CA HIS A 200 -10.43 19.02 8.88
C HIS A 200 -10.17 18.29 7.56
N VAL A 201 -8.92 18.09 7.16
CA VAL A 201 -8.57 17.37 5.93
C VAL A 201 -7.80 16.11 6.30
N LEU A 202 -8.33 14.95 5.88
CA LEU A 202 -7.73 13.63 6.10
C LEU A 202 -7.33 13.04 4.74
N PRO A 203 -6.12 13.34 4.23
CA PRO A 203 -5.62 12.69 3.04
C PRO A 203 -5.33 11.22 3.34
N VAL A 204 -5.83 10.31 2.49
CA VAL A 204 -5.72 8.86 2.67
C VAL A 204 -5.10 8.23 1.43
N CYS A 205 -4.02 7.48 1.62
CA CYS A 205 -3.37 6.72 0.56
C CYS A 205 -4.21 5.46 0.30
N LEU A 206 -4.97 5.44 -0.78
CA LEU A 206 -5.60 4.23 -1.26
C LEU A 206 -4.51 3.31 -1.80
N GLN A 207 -4.23 2.22 -1.07
CA GLN A 207 -3.14 1.29 -1.38
C GLN A 207 -3.56 0.40 -2.54
N ARG A 208 -3.53 0.97 -3.75
CA ARG A 208 -3.95 0.41 -5.04
C ARG A 208 -2.92 0.79 -6.10
N GLY A 209 -2.83 -0.05 -7.12
CA GLY A 209 -1.88 0.13 -8.21
C GLY A 209 -0.41 0.06 -7.76
N PRO A 210 0.52 0.39 -8.67
CA PRO A 210 1.94 0.15 -8.45
C PRO A 210 2.67 1.25 -7.68
N ASN A 211 2.00 2.34 -7.32
CA ASN A 211 2.63 3.53 -6.74
C ASN A 211 2.24 3.75 -5.26
N THR A 212 1.99 2.68 -4.51
CA THR A 212 1.62 2.78 -3.08
C THR A 212 2.74 3.43 -2.26
N VAL A 213 3.99 3.02 -2.46
CA VAL A 213 5.16 3.58 -1.75
C VAL A 213 5.31 5.10 -1.95
N PRO A 214 5.39 5.64 -3.17
CA PRO A 214 5.51 7.09 -3.37
C PRO A 214 4.24 7.85 -2.91
N ALA A 215 3.04 7.27 -3.01
CA ALA A 215 1.82 7.89 -2.51
C ALA A 215 1.86 8.06 -0.98
N MET A 216 2.27 7.03 -0.24
CA MET A 216 2.49 7.12 1.21
C MET A 216 3.57 8.15 1.55
N GLY A 217 4.68 8.18 0.81
CA GLY A 217 5.73 9.20 0.97
C GLY A 217 5.20 10.62 0.82
N ALA A 218 4.32 10.87 -0.15
CA ALA A 218 3.68 12.17 -0.39
C ALA A 218 2.74 12.59 0.75
N LEU A 219 1.91 11.68 1.26
CA LEU A 219 0.99 12.01 2.35
C LEU A 219 1.71 12.17 3.70
N MET A 220 2.70 11.32 3.97
CA MET A 220 3.61 11.50 5.11
C MET A 220 4.34 12.85 5.01
N GLY A 221 4.82 13.23 3.83
CA GLY A 221 5.46 14.53 3.60
C GLY A 221 4.53 15.73 3.83
N LEU A 222 3.28 15.64 3.37
CA LEU A 222 2.25 16.66 3.62
C LEU A 222 1.98 16.84 5.14
N TRP A 223 1.90 15.73 5.88
CA TRP A 223 1.74 15.74 7.34
C TRP A 223 2.96 16.30 8.06
N LEU A 224 4.17 15.84 7.73
CA LEU A 224 5.41 16.31 8.35
C LEU A 224 5.70 17.78 8.05
N ALA A 225 5.32 18.27 6.86
CA ALA A 225 5.34 19.69 6.50
C ALA A 225 4.31 20.54 7.28
N GLY A 226 3.34 19.91 7.95
CA GLY A 226 2.32 20.57 8.76
C GLY A 226 1.13 21.11 7.97
N ALA A 227 0.97 20.68 6.72
CA ALA A 227 -0.16 21.06 5.88
C ALA A 227 -1.42 20.24 6.18
N ALA A 228 -1.26 19.02 6.72
CA ALA A 228 -2.36 18.23 7.29
C ALA A 228 -2.04 17.85 8.74
N ALA A 229 -3.05 17.83 9.62
CA ALA A 229 -2.87 17.45 11.02
C ALA A 229 -2.71 15.93 11.20
N ASN A 230 -3.43 15.17 10.38
CA ASN A 230 -3.42 13.72 10.33
C ASN A 230 -3.45 13.25 8.86
N TRP A 231 -3.11 11.99 8.63
CA TRP A 231 -3.23 11.33 7.33
C TRP A 231 -3.53 9.84 7.54
N GLY A 232 -3.85 9.14 6.45
CA GLY A 232 -4.26 7.74 6.51
C GLY A 232 -3.78 6.85 5.39
N VAL A 233 -4.08 5.57 5.56
CA VAL A 233 -3.94 4.52 4.55
C VAL A 233 -5.28 3.82 4.34
N ALA A 234 -5.50 3.28 3.15
CA ALA A 234 -6.64 2.43 2.88
C ALA A 234 -6.20 1.06 2.35
N PRO A 235 -6.01 0.06 3.23
CA PRO A 235 -5.70 -1.32 2.86
C PRO A 235 -6.80 -1.91 1.95
N ASP A 236 -6.43 -2.36 0.75
CA ASP A 236 -7.39 -2.80 -0.27
C ASP A 236 -6.93 -4.06 -0.99
N ALA A 237 -7.75 -5.12 -0.95
CA ALA A 237 -7.44 -6.41 -1.57
C ALA A 237 -7.28 -6.33 -3.09
N ARG A 238 -7.87 -5.32 -3.74
CA ARG A 238 -7.74 -5.13 -5.18
C ARG A 238 -6.32 -4.79 -5.62
N TRP A 239 -5.45 -4.36 -4.70
CA TRP A 239 -4.02 -4.19 -4.98
C TRP A 239 -3.36 -5.46 -5.50
N TYR A 240 -3.71 -6.63 -4.95
CA TYR A 240 -3.14 -7.91 -5.37
C TYR A 240 -3.46 -8.23 -6.84
N ALA A 241 -4.66 -7.84 -7.28
CA ALA A 241 -5.11 -7.95 -8.65
C ALA A 241 -4.42 -6.92 -9.56
N ASP A 242 -4.28 -5.67 -9.11
CA ASP A 242 -3.52 -4.63 -9.84
C ASP A 242 -2.05 -5.04 -10.02
N ALA A 243 -1.49 -5.73 -9.03
CA ALA A 243 -0.14 -6.29 -9.02
C ALA A 243 0.03 -7.51 -9.92
N ARG A 244 -1.06 -8.02 -10.51
CA ARG A 244 -1.06 -9.19 -11.38
C ARG A 244 -0.57 -10.46 -10.67
N PHE A 245 -0.79 -10.55 -9.37
CA PHE A 245 -0.49 -11.76 -8.60
C PHE A 245 -1.70 -12.69 -8.65
N ARG A 246 -1.47 -13.97 -8.98
CA ARG A 246 -2.55 -14.97 -9.04
C ARG A 246 -2.62 -15.83 -7.80
N GLU A 247 -1.45 -16.22 -7.35
CA GLU A 247 -1.11 -16.99 -6.16
C GLU A 247 0.42 -16.88 -5.98
N PRO A 248 0.97 -17.22 -4.80
CA PRO A 248 2.39 -17.06 -4.53
C PRO A 248 3.24 -17.74 -5.61
N GLY A 249 4.16 -16.98 -6.19
CA GLY A 249 5.05 -17.42 -7.24
C GLY A 249 4.47 -17.36 -8.64
N ILE A 250 3.21 -16.94 -8.83
CA ILE A 250 2.52 -16.93 -10.13
C ILE A 250 2.00 -15.53 -10.47
N PHE A 251 2.42 -15.02 -11.62
CA PHE A 251 1.95 -13.75 -12.17
C PHE A 251 0.84 -13.98 -13.22
N GLY A 252 0.07 -12.96 -13.56
CA GLY A 252 -0.89 -13.03 -14.66
C GLY A 252 -2.01 -12.00 -14.54
N PRO A 253 -2.86 -11.90 -15.57
CA PRO A 253 -3.96 -10.94 -15.59
C PRO A 253 -4.94 -11.16 -14.43
N GLU A 254 -5.72 -10.10 -14.19
CA GLU A 254 -6.56 -9.86 -13.01
C GLU A 254 -7.20 -11.14 -12.45
N THR A 255 -6.81 -11.49 -11.23
CA THR A 255 -7.56 -12.43 -10.41
C THR A 255 -8.57 -11.71 -9.54
N SER A 256 -9.58 -12.44 -9.07
CA SER A 256 -10.47 -11.93 -8.02
C SER A 256 -9.64 -11.35 -6.86
N PRO A 257 -9.92 -10.10 -6.42
CA PRO A 257 -9.28 -9.48 -5.26
C PRO A 257 -9.32 -10.34 -4.00
N ASP A 258 -10.34 -11.20 -3.88
CA ASP A 258 -10.52 -12.15 -2.79
C ASP A 258 -9.40 -13.21 -2.68
N ARG A 259 -8.49 -13.29 -3.66
CA ARG A 259 -7.31 -14.18 -3.60
C ARG A 259 -6.15 -13.61 -2.81
N MET A 260 -6.15 -12.32 -2.47
CA MET A 260 -5.07 -11.73 -1.68
C MET A 260 -4.95 -12.49 -0.34
N PRO A 261 -3.75 -12.99 0.01
CA PRO A 261 -3.52 -13.56 1.33
C PRO A 261 -3.91 -12.58 2.44
N ALA A 262 -4.68 -13.04 3.43
CA ALA A 262 -5.21 -12.21 4.51
C ALA A 262 -4.09 -11.43 5.22
N SER A 263 -2.93 -12.04 5.43
CA SER A 263 -1.79 -11.40 6.10
C SER A 263 -1.28 -10.13 5.41
N LEU A 264 -1.50 -9.93 4.10
CA LEU A 264 -1.10 -8.69 3.44
C LEU A 264 -1.87 -7.46 3.93
N TYR A 265 -3.10 -7.63 4.45
CA TYR A 265 -3.79 -6.54 5.16
C TYR A 265 -3.00 -6.06 6.37
N ARG A 266 -2.33 -6.98 7.08
CA ARG A 266 -1.48 -6.63 8.21
C ARG A 266 -0.27 -5.82 7.76
N ALA A 267 0.39 -6.19 6.66
CA ALA A 267 1.49 -5.40 6.12
C ALA A 267 1.04 -3.96 5.77
N MET A 268 -0.09 -3.84 5.08
CA MET A 268 -0.72 -2.58 4.71
C MET A 268 -0.99 -1.67 5.94
N ILE A 269 -1.55 -2.23 7.02
CA ILE A 269 -1.83 -1.52 8.27
C ILE A 269 -0.54 -1.11 8.98
N LEU A 270 0.44 -2.02 9.09
CA LEU A 270 1.71 -1.77 9.79
C LEU A 270 2.57 -0.72 9.07
N ASN A 271 2.54 -0.68 7.73
CA ASN A 271 3.14 0.40 6.94
C ASN A 271 2.57 1.77 7.35
N GLY A 272 1.25 1.87 7.51
CA GLY A 272 0.61 3.09 8.03
C GLY A 272 1.05 3.40 9.47
N ALA A 273 1.03 2.41 10.37
CA ALA A 273 1.38 2.61 11.78
C ALA A 273 2.82 3.12 11.95
N MET A 274 3.80 2.50 11.29
CA MET A 274 5.21 2.89 11.41
C MET A 274 5.53 4.28 10.85
N THR A 275 4.72 4.75 9.89
CA THR A 275 4.84 6.07 9.25
C THR A 275 3.93 7.12 9.87
N GLY A 276 3.14 6.76 10.88
CA GLY A 276 2.32 7.68 11.66
C GLY A 276 0.95 8.00 11.07
N ALA A 277 0.42 7.15 10.19
CA ALA A 277 -0.96 7.24 9.74
C ALA A 277 -1.92 6.97 10.92
N ALA A 278 -2.87 7.87 11.15
CA ALA A 278 -3.86 7.76 12.22
C ALA A 278 -5.26 7.41 11.69
N VAL A 279 -5.44 7.36 10.36
CA VAL A 279 -6.72 7.05 9.70
C VAL A 279 -6.56 5.78 8.86
N TYR A 280 -7.47 4.82 9.01
CA TYR A 280 -7.48 3.57 8.26
C TYR A 280 -8.84 3.35 7.62
N LEU A 281 -8.89 3.40 6.29
CA LEU A 281 -10.10 3.13 5.51
C LEU A 281 -10.06 1.71 4.96
N PHE A 282 -11.13 0.94 5.11
CA PHE A 282 -11.26 -0.39 4.54
C PHE A 282 -12.33 -0.38 3.43
N PRO A 283 -11.94 -0.16 2.16
CA PRO A 283 -12.87 0.03 1.04
C PRO A 283 -13.34 -1.29 0.42
N TRP A 284 -12.71 -2.42 0.74
CA TRP A 284 -13.10 -3.74 0.24
C TRP A 284 -14.00 -4.46 1.24
N GLU A 285 -15.31 -4.16 1.19
CA GLU A 285 -16.31 -4.67 2.14
C GLU A 285 -16.37 -6.20 2.23
N ARG A 286 -16.01 -6.91 1.15
CA ARG A 286 -16.04 -8.38 1.13
C ARG A 286 -15.08 -8.98 2.14
N GLY A 287 -13.95 -8.33 2.43
CA GLY A 287 -12.97 -8.76 3.42
C GLY A 287 -13.35 -8.44 4.88
N LEU A 288 -14.46 -7.71 5.11
CA LEU A 288 -14.93 -7.34 6.45
C LEU A 288 -15.81 -8.42 7.09
N TRP A 289 -16.17 -8.25 8.36
CA TRP A 289 -16.85 -9.26 9.19
C TRP A 289 -18.22 -9.70 8.66
N TYR A 290 -18.89 -8.85 7.90
CA TYR A 290 -20.18 -9.14 7.25
C TYR A 290 -20.04 -9.47 5.76
N GLY A 291 -18.81 -9.41 5.23
CA GLY A 291 -18.52 -9.57 3.81
C GLY A 291 -18.51 -11.02 3.34
N GLY A 292 -18.30 -11.22 2.04
CA GLY A 292 -18.25 -12.55 1.43
C GLY A 292 -16.99 -13.37 1.73
N THR A 293 -15.94 -12.75 2.27
CA THR A 293 -14.64 -13.35 2.59
C THR A 293 -14.12 -12.88 3.97
N PRO A 294 -14.86 -13.17 5.07
CA PRO A 294 -14.58 -12.63 6.41
C PRO A 294 -13.29 -13.19 7.05
N GLN A 295 -12.58 -14.08 6.38
CA GLN A 295 -11.29 -14.61 6.83
C GLN A 295 -10.24 -13.50 6.96
N ALA A 296 -10.24 -12.53 6.04
CA ALA A 296 -9.34 -11.37 6.12
C ALA A 296 -9.57 -10.56 7.40
N TRP A 297 -10.84 -10.32 7.75
CA TRP A 297 -11.22 -9.67 9.01
C TRP A 297 -10.68 -10.42 10.22
N THR A 298 -11.06 -11.69 10.34
CA THR A 298 -10.78 -12.51 11.53
C THR A 298 -9.30 -12.80 11.68
N GLN A 299 -8.57 -13.03 10.60
CA GLN A 299 -7.16 -13.46 10.66
C GLN A 299 -6.16 -12.31 10.68
N ALA A 300 -6.47 -11.15 10.08
CA ALA A 300 -5.47 -10.10 9.87
C ALA A 300 -5.92 -8.69 10.24
N ILE A 301 -7.12 -8.25 9.81
CA ILE A 301 -7.54 -6.86 10.03
C ILE A 301 -7.79 -6.59 11.51
N LEU A 302 -8.81 -7.22 12.10
CA LEU A 302 -9.19 -6.99 13.50
C LEU A 302 -8.02 -7.21 14.47
N PRO A 303 -7.26 -8.32 14.38
CA PRO A 303 -6.17 -8.57 15.33
C PRO A 303 -5.07 -7.52 15.23
N THR A 304 -4.79 -7.02 14.03
CA THR A 304 -3.81 -5.95 13.83
C THR A 304 -4.32 -4.61 14.36
N LEU A 305 -5.60 -4.28 14.16
CA LEU A 305 -6.21 -3.06 14.72
C LEU A 305 -6.16 -3.04 16.25
N GLN A 306 -6.48 -4.17 16.90
CA GLN A 306 -6.37 -4.30 18.36
C GLN A 306 -4.93 -4.13 18.82
N GLN A 307 -3.99 -4.79 18.14
CA GLN A 307 -2.57 -4.71 18.50
C GLN A 307 -2.02 -3.29 18.38
N VAL A 308 -2.36 -2.53 17.34
CA VAL A 308 -1.86 -1.15 17.18
C VAL A 308 -2.44 -0.19 18.21
N VAL A 309 -3.71 -0.40 18.63
CA VAL A 309 -4.37 0.39 19.68
C VAL A 309 -3.79 0.05 21.05
N GLU A 310 -3.76 -1.23 21.42
CA GLU A 310 -3.33 -1.69 22.74
C GLU A 310 -1.84 -1.42 22.99
N GLY A 311 -1.01 -1.63 21.98
CA GLY A 311 0.43 -1.38 22.03
C GLY A 311 0.83 0.08 21.81
N GLY A 312 -0.08 0.91 21.28
CA GLY A 312 0.23 2.29 20.87
C GLY A 312 1.33 2.32 19.81
N PHE A 313 1.20 1.48 18.78
CA PHE A 313 2.24 1.29 17.74
C PHE A 313 2.17 2.29 16.59
N ILE A 314 1.14 3.13 16.52
CA ILE A 314 1.10 4.24 15.59
C ILE A 314 2.14 5.27 16.04
N ALA A 315 3.12 5.54 15.18
CA ALA A 315 4.20 6.44 15.52
C ALA A 315 3.71 7.90 15.54
N ARG A 316 3.97 8.60 16.64
CA ARG A 316 3.69 10.05 16.71
C ARG A 316 4.59 10.84 15.76
N ARG A 317 4.13 12.02 15.38
CA ARG A 317 4.83 12.94 14.47
C ARG A 317 6.26 13.23 14.85
N ASP A 318 6.54 13.46 16.13
CA ASP A 318 7.88 13.76 16.62
C ASP A 318 8.85 12.58 16.47
N PHE A 319 8.36 11.34 16.59
CA PHE A 319 9.16 10.15 16.35
C PHE A 319 9.42 9.91 14.87
N VAL A 320 8.39 10.07 14.03
CA VAL A 320 8.56 9.93 12.57
C VAL A 320 9.51 10.99 12.03
N ALA A 321 9.37 12.26 12.45
CA ALA A 321 10.26 13.34 12.05
C ALA A 321 11.73 13.07 12.42
N LYS A 322 11.99 12.52 13.61
CA LYS A 322 13.35 12.11 14.01
C LYS A 322 13.90 10.96 13.17
N ARG A 323 13.03 10.04 12.74
CA ARG A 323 13.42 8.86 11.96
C ARG A 323 13.54 9.14 10.46
N ALA A 324 12.94 10.21 9.96
CA ALA A 324 13.02 10.66 8.57
C ALA A 324 13.89 11.93 8.41
N PRO A 325 15.22 11.82 8.52
CA PRO A 325 16.13 12.98 8.48
C PRO A 325 16.23 13.63 7.09
N ALA A 326 15.79 12.92 6.05
CA ALA A 326 15.91 13.35 4.67
C ALA A 326 14.55 13.31 3.96
N ALA A 327 14.31 14.29 3.10
CA ALA A 327 13.09 14.39 2.30
C ALA A 327 13.40 14.70 0.83
N MET A 328 12.42 14.47 -0.04
CA MET A 328 12.42 14.96 -1.41
C MET A 328 11.40 16.09 -1.52
N GLN A 329 11.78 17.27 -2.00
CA GLN A 329 10.81 18.32 -2.32
C GLN A 329 10.49 18.31 -3.81
N LEU A 330 9.21 18.11 -4.14
CA LEU A 330 8.76 18.09 -5.53
C LEU A 330 9.09 19.39 -6.26
N SER A 331 9.33 19.27 -7.56
CA SER A 331 9.38 20.42 -8.47
C SER A 331 7.97 20.77 -8.95
N PRO A 332 7.64 22.06 -9.08
CA PRO A 332 6.34 22.46 -9.63
C PRO A 332 6.20 22.00 -11.08
N ALA A 333 4.99 21.63 -11.48
CA ALA A 333 4.67 21.21 -12.84
C ALA A 333 3.42 21.91 -13.36
N ALA A 334 3.55 22.65 -14.45
CA ALA A 334 2.47 23.28 -15.20
C ALA A 334 2.02 22.44 -16.40
N THR A 335 2.76 21.38 -16.75
CA THR A 335 2.42 20.45 -17.83
C THR A 335 2.71 18.99 -17.43
N PRO A 336 2.14 17.99 -18.13
CA PRO A 336 2.53 16.60 -17.92
C PRO A 336 4.02 16.35 -18.12
N ALA A 337 4.64 17.00 -19.12
CA ALA A 337 6.06 16.85 -19.41
C ALA A 337 6.97 17.37 -18.28
N GLU A 338 6.59 18.46 -17.61
CA GLU A 338 7.35 18.98 -16.46
C GLU A 338 7.26 18.02 -15.25
N PHE A 339 6.12 17.34 -15.09
CA PHE A 339 5.92 16.36 -14.02
C PHE A 339 6.83 15.14 -14.13
N GLU A 340 7.35 14.82 -15.33
CA GLU A 340 8.31 13.73 -15.55
C GLU A 340 9.56 13.84 -14.68
N THR A 341 9.98 15.07 -14.36
CA THR A 341 11.09 15.33 -13.43
C THR A 341 10.83 14.69 -12.07
N ASN A 342 9.59 14.76 -11.57
CA ASN A 342 9.20 14.11 -10.32
C ASN A 342 8.96 12.60 -10.53
N ALA A 343 8.28 12.22 -11.61
CA ALA A 343 7.92 10.82 -11.89
C ALA A 343 9.15 9.92 -12.02
N ARG A 344 10.24 10.43 -12.63
CA ARG A 344 11.54 9.74 -12.75
C ARG A 344 12.09 9.24 -11.41
N HIS A 345 11.78 9.93 -10.31
CA HIS A 345 12.22 9.53 -8.97
C HIS A 345 11.24 8.58 -8.28
N LEU A 346 9.95 8.85 -8.45
CA LEU A 346 8.88 8.27 -7.64
C LEU A 346 8.27 7.01 -8.23
N ASP A 347 8.23 6.90 -9.55
CA ASP A 347 7.53 5.82 -10.24
C ASP A 347 8.53 4.81 -10.82
N ALA A 348 8.67 3.66 -10.14
CA ALA A 348 9.50 2.56 -10.63
C ALA A 348 8.77 1.66 -11.65
N ALA A 349 7.44 1.77 -11.76
CA ALA A 349 6.66 0.88 -12.61
C ALA A 349 6.66 1.35 -14.06
N PHE A 350 6.55 2.66 -14.29
CA PHE A 350 6.48 3.24 -15.63
C PHE A 350 7.59 4.27 -15.91
N HIS A 351 8.49 4.53 -14.95
CA HIS A 351 9.63 5.43 -15.08
C HIS A 351 10.87 4.84 -14.38
N ASP A 352 11.95 5.63 -14.24
CA ASP A 352 13.23 5.16 -13.67
C ASP A 352 13.17 4.75 -12.20
N GLY A 353 12.25 5.33 -11.42
CA GLY A 353 12.09 5.07 -9.99
C GLY A 353 13.34 5.31 -9.14
N LEU A 354 14.12 6.35 -9.42
CA LEU A 354 15.46 6.55 -8.84
C LEU A 354 15.47 6.51 -7.30
N LEU A 355 14.51 7.17 -6.64
CA LEU A 355 14.40 7.16 -5.19
C LEU A 355 14.01 5.76 -4.70
N VAL A 356 12.96 5.19 -5.29
CA VAL A 356 12.40 3.90 -4.83
C VAL A 356 13.46 2.79 -4.95
N ARG A 357 14.20 2.76 -6.05
CA ARG A 357 15.32 1.82 -6.25
C ARG A 357 16.49 2.07 -5.31
N GLY A 358 16.94 3.31 -5.20
CA GLY A 358 18.13 3.66 -4.42
C GLY A 358 17.96 3.52 -2.90
N VAL A 359 16.74 3.77 -2.43
CA VAL A 359 16.41 3.79 -1.00
C VAL A 359 15.79 2.48 -0.53
N TYR A 360 14.81 1.96 -1.26
CA TYR A 360 14.01 0.83 -0.81
C TYR A 360 14.43 -0.51 -1.40
N GLY A 361 15.36 -0.52 -2.37
CA GLY A 361 15.93 -1.75 -2.91
C GLY A 361 15.01 -2.53 -3.84
N VAL A 362 14.17 -1.84 -4.63
CA VAL A 362 13.31 -2.48 -5.65
C VAL A 362 14.17 -3.34 -6.58
N GLU A 363 13.95 -4.65 -6.57
CA GLU A 363 14.75 -5.61 -7.34
C GLU A 363 14.24 -5.74 -8.79
N ARG A 364 12.91 -5.79 -8.97
CA ARG A 364 12.25 -6.04 -10.26
C ARG A 364 11.18 -4.98 -10.54
N ALA A 365 11.65 -3.77 -10.81
CA ALA A 365 10.82 -2.60 -11.10
C ALA A 365 9.77 -2.91 -12.19
N GLY A 366 8.50 -2.60 -11.91
CA GLY A 366 7.36 -2.94 -12.76
C GLY A 366 6.77 -4.32 -12.47
N GLN A 367 7.57 -5.39 -12.53
CA GLN A 367 7.11 -6.79 -12.33
C GLN A 367 6.49 -7.03 -10.95
N ILE A 368 7.11 -6.48 -9.91
CA ILE A 368 6.63 -6.55 -8.53
C ILE A 368 6.39 -5.11 -8.09
N PRO A 369 5.13 -4.66 -8.04
CA PRO A 369 4.84 -3.36 -7.46
C PRO A 369 4.96 -3.46 -5.94
N GLU A 370 6.00 -2.87 -5.37
CA GLU A 370 6.27 -2.99 -3.94
C GLU A 370 5.17 -2.32 -3.08
N LEU A 371 4.62 -3.06 -2.13
CA LEU A 371 3.87 -2.55 -0.97
C LEU A 371 4.77 -2.48 0.27
N ILE A 372 5.71 -3.41 0.42
CA ILE A 372 6.67 -3.54 1.51
C ILE A 372 8.04 -3.14 0.98
N LEU A 373 8.79 -2.36 1.75
CA LEU A 373 10.13 -1.96 1.36
C LEU A 373 11.06 -3.18 1.38
N ASN A 374 11.84 -3.43 0.32
CA ASN A 374 12.87 -4.49 0.33
C ASN A 374 14.02 -4.20 1.31
N ARG A 375 14.05 -2.99 1.88
CA ARG A 375 15.01 -2.52 2.87
C ARG A 375 14.32 -1.69 3.95
N GLY A 376 14.51 -2.05 5.22
CA GLY A 376 14.02 -1.28 6.37
C GLY A 376 15.03 -0.30 6.99
N ASP A 377 16.30 -0.39 6.60
CA ASP A 377 17.39 0.35 7.24
C ASP A 377 17.37 1.85 6.96
N ARG A 378 16.77 2.28 5.83
CA ARG A 378 16.73 3.68 5.38
C ARG A 378 15.50 4.47 5.80
N PHE A 379 14.52 3.82 6.43
CA PHE A 379 13.19 4.37 6.70
C PHE A 379 12.51 4.98 5.46
N TRP A 380 11.30 5.52 5.64
CA TRP A 380 10.55 6.17 4.57
C TRP A 380 11.05 7.60 4.32
N VAL A 381 11.20 7.97 3.04
CA VAL A 381 11.52 9.34 2.61
C VAL A 381 10.22 10.12 2.40
N PRO A 382 9.97 11.20 3.17
CA PRO A 382 8.83 12.07 2.94
C PRO A 382 8.99 12.84 1.62
N VAL A 383 7.88 12.98 0.88
CA VAL A 383 7.81 13.75 -0.36
C VAL A 383 7.05 15.04 -0.07
N LEU A 384 7.78 16.15 -0.02
CA LEU A 384 7.27 17.47 0.34
C LEU A 384 6.60 18.15 -0.87
N PRO A 385 5.52 18.91 -0.63
CA PRO A 385 4.87 19.68 -1.69
C PRO A 385 5.81 20.67 -2.37
N ALA A 386 5.65 20.84 -3.69
CA ALA A 386 6.32 21.92 -4.43
C ALA A 386 5.90 23.30 -3.89
N HIS A 387 4.64 23.40 -3.47
CA HIS A 387 4.00 24.59 -2.90
C HIS A 387 4.32 24.83 -1.42
N ALA A 388 5.13 23.98 -0.78
CA ALA A 388 5.41 24.10 0.64
C ALA A 388 6.20 25.39 0.95
N PRO A 389 5.87 26.11 2.04
CA PRO A 389 6.57 27.34 2.40
C PRO A 389 8.06 27.04 2.71
N PRO A 390 8.98 28.01 2.54
CA PRO A 390 10.41 27.77 2.74
C PRO A 390 10.80 27.13 4.08
N GLY A 391 10.04 27.41 5.14
CA GLY A 391 10.27 26.84 6.47
C GLY A 391 9.89 25.36 6.62
N ALA A 392 9.07 24.79 5.73
CA ALA A 392 8.64 23.38 5.81
C ALA A 392 9.81 22.40 5.62
N ALA A 393 10.82 22.80 4.84
CA ALA A 393 12.06 22.04 4.63
C ALA A 393 13.03 22.11 5.82
N GLY A 394 12.89 23.11 6.71
CA GLY A 394 13.86 23.41 7.77
C GLY A 394 13.97 22.34 8.87
N ASN A 395 13.01 21.41 8.93
CA ASN A 395 13.01 20.31 9.91
C ASN A 395 13.79 19.07 9.43
N PHE A 396 14.28 19.08 8.19
CA PHE A 396 15.02 17.96 7.60
C PHE A 396 16.51 18.29 7.54
N ALA A 397 17.36 17.31 7.84
CA ALA A 397 18.81 17.43 7.71
C ALA A 397 19.25 17.48 6.23
N PHE A 398 18.45 16.89 5.33
CA PHE A 398 18.68 16.91 3.89
C PHE A 398 17.35 17.02 3.13
N VAL A 399 17.29 17.91 2.15
CA VAL A 399 16.15 18.00 1.23
C VAL A 399 16.67 17.94 -0.20
N ALA A 400 16.39 16.83 -0.88
CA ALA A 400 16.71 16.68 -2.29
C ALA A 400 15.71 17.43 -3.16
N ARG A 401 16.22 18.11 -4.18
CA ARG A 401 15.44 18.51 -5.35
C ARG A 401 15.56 17.41 -6.42
N PRO A 402 14.49 17.06 -7.16
CA PRO A 402 14.56 16.05 -8.22
C PRO A 402 15.77 16.26 -9.14
N GLU A 403 16.02 17.49 -9.56
CA GLU A 403 17.10 17.87 -10.49
C GLU A 403 18.50 17.70 -9.89
N SER A 404 18.62 17.63 -8.55
CA SER A 404 19.90 17.53 -7.85
C SER A 404 20.43 16.10 -7.72
N ILE A 405 19.61 15.09 -8.02
CA ILE A 405 19.98 13.68 -7.93
C ILE A 405 19.72 12.99 -9.26
N ALA A 406 20.77 12.46 -9.88
CA ALA A 406 20.72 11.90 -11.22
C ALA A 406 20.60 10.37 -11.26
N SER A 407 20.77 9.68 -10.13
CA SER A 407 20.84 8.21 -10.06
C SER A 407 20.32 7.62 -8.75
N ALA A 408 20.03 6.33 -8.75
CA ALA A 408 19.63 5.57 -7.55
C ALA A 408 20.79 5.44 -6.56
N GLU A 409 22.02 5.32 -7.06
CA GLU A 409 23.24 5.23 -6.28
C GLU A 409 23.47 6.50 -5.46
N GLN A 410 23.24 7.67 -6.06
CA GLN A 410 23.31 8.95 -5.36
C GLN A 410 22.26 9.07 -4.25
N TRP A 411 21.04 8.55 -4.45
CA TRP A 411 20.05 8.45 -3.38
C TRP A 411 20.54 7.57 -2.23
N SER A 412 21.09 6.41 -2.57
CA SER A 412 21.63 5.47 -1.58
C SER A 412 22.77 6.07 -0.78
N GLU A 413 23.68 6.80 -1.44
CA GLU A 413 24.80 7.50 -0.78
C GLU A 413 24.30 8.64 0.12
N ALA A 414 23.34 9.45 -0.36
CA ALA A 414 22.81 10.58 0.39
C ALA A 414 22.16 10.13 1.70
N LEU A 415 21.27 9.13 1.65
CA LEU A 415 20.67 8.54 2.87
C LEU A 415 21.67 7.70 3.66
N GLY A 416 22.68 7.15 2.98
CA GLY A 416 23.90 6.54 3.51
C GLY A 416 24.38 7.15 4.81
N ARG A 417 24.49 8.47 4.76
CA ARG A 417 25.11 9.32 5.79
C ARG A 417 24.25 9.50 7.04
N TYR A 418 22.94 9.30 6.94
CA TYR A 418 21.99 9.52 8.03
C TYR A 418 21.48 8.22 8.66
N HIS A 419 21.61 7.10 7.95
CA HIS A 419 21.25 5.77 8.42
C HIS A 419 22.45 4.83 8.26
N PRO A 420 23.41 4.81 9.20
CA PRO A 420 24.43 3.77 9.16
C PRO A 420 23.74 2.39 9.15
N LEU A 421 24.35 1.41 8.48
CA LEU A 421 23.82 0.05 8.44
C LEU A 421 23.86 -0.53 9.86
N GLU A 422 22.73 -0.51 10.55
CA GLU A 422 22.59 -0.97 11.94
C GLU A 422 22.13 -2.42 12.04
N SER A 423 21.54 -3.00 10.98
CA SER A 423 21.04 -4.37 10.98
C SER A 423 21.60 -5.19 9.81
N THR A 424 21.83 -6.47 10.10
CA THR A 424 22.17 -7.51 9.11
C THR A 424 20.95 -8.42 8.95
N GLY A 425 20.53 -8.67 7.71
CA GLY A 425 19.37 -9.52 7.42
C GLY A 425 18.79 -9.26 6.04
N GLN A 426 17.88 -10.14 5.61
CA GLN A 426 17.13 -10.01 4.35
C GLN A 426 15.75 -9.38 4.57
N ALA A 427 15.19 -9.53 5.78
CA ALA A 427 13.88 -8.96 6.11
C ALA A 427 13.99 -7.44 6.33
N ALA A 428 12.89 -6.74 6.08
CA ALA A 428 12.80 -5.32 6.38
C ALA A 428 12.58 -5.11 7.88
N VAL A 429 13.59 -4.54 8.56
CA VAL A 429 13.53 -4.17 9.99
C VAL A 429 13.52 -2.66 10.12
N THR A 430 12.45 -2.11 10.70
CA THR A 430 12.27 -0.67 10.91
C THR A 430 11.89 -0.37 12.36
N ARG A 431 12.58 0.57 13.01
CA ARG A 431 12.19 1.13 14.31
C ARG A 431 11.51 2.47 14.13
N SER A 432 10.32 2.64 14.70
CA SER A 432 9.60 3.91 14.71
C SER A 432 8.67 4.02 15.91
N GLY A 433 8.80 5.11 16.68
CA GLY A 433 8.04 5.31 17.91
C GLY A 433 8.23 4.16 18.89
N ARG A 434 7.12 3.53 19.31
CA ARG A 434 7.14 2.38 20.23
C ARG A 434 7.38 1.04 19.56
N GLY A 435 7.32 0.97 18.23
CA GLY A 435 7.38 -0.28 17.47
C GLY A 435 8.74 -0.56 16.83
N ILE A 436 9.09 -1.84 16.78
CA ILE A 436 10.08 -2.43 15.88
C ILE A 436 9.33 -3.36 14.94
N PHE A 437 9.26 -3.01 13.67
CA PHE A 437 8.52 -3.71 12.63
C PHE A 437 9.48 -4.60 11.86
N VAL A 438 9.16 -5.90 11.77
CA VAL A 438 9.93 -6.89 11.01
C VAL A 438 9.01 -7.49 9.96
N MET A 439 9.33 -7.29 8.69
CA MET A 439 8.46 -7.68 7.58
C MET A 439 9.21 -8.52 6.58
N ASN A 440 8.62 -9.65 6.18
CA ASN A 440 9.06 -10.34 4.98
C ASN A 440 8.75 -9.46 3.76
N THR A 441 9.73 -9.25 2.88
CA THR A 441 9.60 -8.33 1.74
C THR A 441 9.10 -9.03 0.48
N ARG A 442 8.87 -10.34 0.53
CA ARG A 442 8.38 -11.12 -0.60
C ARG A 442 6.85 -11.10 -0.61
N GLU A 443 6.30 -10.46 -1.62
CA GLU A 443 4.85 -10.23 -1.74
C GLU A 443 4.15 -11.24 -2.64
N ASN A 444 4.93 -11.93 -3.48
CA ASN A 444 4.45 -12.98 -4.37
C ASN A 444 5.44 -14.15 -4.47
N ALA A 445 6.23 -14.43 -3.43
CA ALA A 445 7.15 -15.57 -3.43
C ALA A 445 7.27 -16.16 -2.03
N VAL A 446 7.29 -17.50 -1.96
CA VAL A 446 7.44 -18.24 -0.70
C VAL A 446 8.92 -18.38 -0.37
N GLU A 447 9.45 -17.43 0.40
CA GLU A 447 10.87 -17.39 0.80
C GLU A 447 10.99 -16.86 2.24
N ARG A 448 11.76 -17.56 3.07
CA ARG A 448 12.10 -17.11 4.42
C ARG A 448 13.22 -16.07 4.38
N GLN A 449 13.08 -15.04 5.18
CA GLN A 449 14.07 -13.98 5.33
C GLN A 449 14.56 -13.88 6.78
N ALA A 450 15.87 -13.89 6.97
CA ALA A 450 16.47 -13.71 8.29
C ALA A 450 16.40 -12.26 8.77
N PHE A 451 16.25 -12.06 10.08
CA PHE A 451 16.31 -10.76 10.75
C PHE A 451 17.15 -10.82 12.03
N SER A 452 17.65 -9.65 12.44
CA SER A 452 18.33 -9.45 13.72
C SER A 452 17.90 -8.11 14.33
N VAL A 453 17.61 -8.11 15.63
CA VAL A 453 17.30 -6.94 16.46
C VAL A 453 18.23 -6.97 17.67
N PRO A 454 19.27 -6.12 17.74
CA PRO A 454 20.35 -6.27 18.73
C PRO A 454 19.95 -5.88 20.17
N ASP A 455 18.92 -5.05 20.34
CA ASP A 455 18.59 -4.38 21.60
C ASP A 455 17.07 -4.38 21.87
N LEU A 456 16.45 -5.57 21.90
CA LEU A 456 15.04 -5.73 22.21
C LEU A 456 14.81 -5.79 23.74
N PRO A 457 13.70 -5.26 24.31
CA PRO A 457 13.42 -5.41 25.73
C PRO A 457 13.41 -6.88 26.18
N ALA A 458 14.25 -7.21 27.16
CA ALA A 458 14.52 -8.58 27.55
C ALA A 458 13.34 -9.19 28.34
N PRO A 459 12.80 -10.36 27.93
CA PRO A 459 11.60 -10.96 28.48
C PRO A 459 11.82 -11.58 29.85
N ILE A 460 10.72 -11.68 30.60
CA ILE A 460 10.68 -12.34 31.90
C ILE A 460 10.70 -13.85 31.67
N ARG A 461 11.60 -14.53 32.39
CA ARG A 461 11.82 -15.98 32.36
C ARG A 461 11.94 -16.53 33.78
N GLY A 462 11.72 -17.82 33.93
CA GLY A 462 11.83 -18.52 35.23
C GLY A 462 10.84 -18.03 36.30
N PHE A 463 9.62 -17.69 35.89
CA PHE A 463 8.52 -17.38 36.82
C PHE A 463 7.73 -18.65 37.14
N ASN A 464 6.96 -18.66 38.23
CA ASN A 464 6.16 -19.81 38.63
C ASN A 464 4.70 -19.43 38.87
N ALA A 465 3.80 -20.35 38.56
CA ALA A 465 2.38 -20.27 38.87
C ALA A 465 2.03 -21.36 39.91
N ARG A 466 1.28 -20.98 40.96
CA ARG A 466 0.84 -21.88 42.02
C ARG A 466 -0.66 -21.76 42.23
N ARG A 467 -1.36 -22.89 42.15
CA ARG A 467 -2.77 -23.03 42.49
C ARG A 467 -2.89 -23.31 43.99
N ASP A 468 -3.75 -22.56 44.67
CA ASP A 468 -4.10 -22.80 46.07
C ASP A 468 -5.63 -22.65 46.23
N GLY A 469 -6.34 -23.77 46.32
CA GLY A 469 -7.79 -23.78 46.24
C GLY A 469 -8.32 -23.16 44.95
N GLY A 470 -9.13 -22.11 45.07
CA GLY A 470 -9.75 -21.39 43.96
C GLY A 470 -8.96 -20.19 43.43
N VAL A 471 -7.73 -19.96 43.88
CA VAL A 471 -6.87 -18.86 43.44
C VAL A 471 -5.58 -19.37 42.80
N ILE A 472 -5.04 -18.58 41.86
CA ILE A 472 -3.74 -18.85 41.24
C ILE A 472 -2.83 -17.64 41.50
N THR A 473 -1.65 -17.92 42.05
CA THR A 473 -0.62 -16.93 42.36
C THR A 473 0.58 -17.12 41.44
N LEU A 474 1.05 -16.04 40.84
CA LEU A 474 2.24 -15.97 40.00
C LEU A 474 3.34 -15.21 40.72
N SER A 475 4.59 -15.65 40.62
CA SER A 475 5.76 -14.95 41.16
C SER A 475 6.97 -15.03 40.24
N TRP A 476 7.79 -13.98 40.23
CA TRP A 476 8.98 -13.86 39.38
C TRP A 476 10.15 -13.15 40.08
N GLY A 477 11.35 -13.30 39.51
CA GLY A 477 12.59 -12.73 40.05
C GLY A 477 12.69 -11.21 39.90
N PHE A 478 13.61 -10.60 40.66
CA PHE A 478 13.97 -9.18 40.52
C PHE A 478 14.94 -8.98 39.35
N ARG A 479 14.74 -7.92 38.58
CA ARG A 479 15.69 -7.39 37.60
C ARG A 479 15.71 -5.87 37.72
N GLU A 480 16.90 -5.28 37.63
CA GLU A 480 17.12 -3.86 37.95
C GLU A 480 16.39 -2.92 37.00
N GLY A 481 16.39 -3.22 35.69
CA GLY A 481 15.72 -2.38 34.70
C GLY A 481 14.19 -2.51 34.60
N ASP A 482 13.54 -3.40 35.37
CA ASP A 482 12.09 -3.62 35.29
C ASP A 482 11.32 -2.57 36.10
N VAL A 483 10.41 -1.85 35.43
CA VAL A 483 9.65 -0.72 36.01
C VAL A 483 8.24 -1.13 36.42
N ALA A 484 7.58 -1.96 35.62
CA ALA A 484 6.26 -2.48 35.90
C ALA A 484 6.01 -3.76 35.10
N TYR A 485 5.08 -4.59 35.57
CA TYR A 485 4.79 -5.90 34.98
C TYR A 485 3.37 -5.98 34.43
N ASN A 486 3.21 -6.67 33.31
CA ASN A 486 1.91 -7.05 32.76
C ASN A 486 1.76 -8.57 32.84
N VAL A 487 0.58 -9.01 33.25
CA VAL A 487 0.25 -10.43 33.39
C VAL A 487 -0.80 -10.80 32.38
N TYR A 488 -0.54 -11.89 31.67
CA TYR A 488 -1.39 -12.42 30.63
C TYR A 488 -1.86 -13.83 30.97
N ARG A 489 -3.00 -14.21 30.40
CA ARG A 489 -3.61 -15.52 30.57
C ARG A 489 -4.14 -16.05 29.25
N ARG A 490 -4.00 -17.35 29.03
CA ARG A 490 -4.70 -18.10 27.98
C ARG A 490 -5.30 -19.38 28.53
N THR A 491 -6.37 -19.84 27.91
CA THR A 491 -7.03 -21.12 28.22
C THR A 491 -6.81 -22.08 27.05
N PRO A 492 -5.90 -23.07 27.15
CA PRO A 492 -5.68 -24.03 26.08
C PRO A 492 -6.99 -24.70 25.62
N PRO A 493 -7.17 -24.96 24.31
CA PRO A 493 -6.16 -24.89 23.24
C PRO A 493 -5.94 -23.48 22.66
N ASP A 494 -6.55 -22.42 23.20
CA ASP A 494 -6.33 -21.05 22.73
C ASP A 494 -4.85 -20.69 22.82
N THR A 495 -4.36 -20.04 21.78
CA THR A 495 -2.97 -19.62 21.61
C THR A 495 -2.75 -18.15 21.97
N HIS A 496 -3.84 -17.38 22.05
CA HIS A 496 -3.82 -15.97 22.40
C HIS A 496 -3.73 -15.74 23.91
N PHE A 497 -2.79 -14.89 24.31
CA PHE A 497 -2.65 -14.37 25.66
C PHE A 497 -3.45 -13.08 25.84
N ALA A 498 -4.53 -13.14 26.62
CA ALA A 498 -5.29 -11.97 27.02
C ALA A 498 -4.64 -11.27 28.22
N LEU A 499 -4.54 -9.94 28.18
CA LEU A 499 -4.06 -9.15 29.30
C LEU A 499 -5.06 -9.19 30.47
N ILE A 500 -4.63 -9.63 31.65
CA ILE A 500 -5.49 -9.70 32.85
C ILE A 500 -5.05 -8.74 33.96
N SER A 501 -3.82 -8.23 33.91
CA SER A 501 -3.33 -7.19 34.81
C SER A 501 -2.27 -6.34 34.11
N LYS A 502 -2.38 -5.01 34.23
CA LYS A 502 -1.48 -4.04 33.59
C LYS A 502 -0.77 -3.20 34.64
N GLY A 503 0.54 -3.03 34.50
CA GLY A 503 1.32 -2.09 35.30
C GLY A 503 1.44 -2.46 36.78
N THR A 504 1.55 -3.75 37.09
CA THR A 504 1.78 -4.24 38.46
C THR A 504 3.20 -3.83 38.91
N ASP A 505 3.33 -3.26 40.10
CA ASP A 505 4.61 -2.84 40.72
C ASP A 505 5.21 -3.92 41.63
N GLN A 506 4.43 -4.95 41.95
CA GLN A 506 4.83 -6.11 42.72
C GLN A 506 5.38 -7.22 41.81
N ARG A 507 6.25 -8.07 42.38
CA ARG A 507 6.81 -9.27 41.70
C ARG A 507 5.95 -10.51 41.85
N GLN A 508 4.67 -10.28 42.15
CA GLN A 508 3.69 -11.30 42.40
C GLN A 508 2.32 -10.78 41.95
N PHE A 509 1.51 -11.68 41.41
CA PHE A 509 0.13 -11.37 41.04
C PHE A 509 -0.77 -12.55 41.40
N THR A 510 -1.95 -12.25 41.94
CA THR A 510 -2.97 -13.25 42.24
C THR A 510 -4.13 -13.06 41.26
N ASP A 511 -4.42 -14.06 40.43
CA ASP A 511 -5.61 -14.07 39.59
C ASP A 511 -6.84 -14.25 40.50
N PRO A 512 -7.72 -13.23 40.62
CA PRO A 512 -8.90 -13.30 41.48
C PRO A 512 -10.03 -14.14 40.87
N GLN A 513 -9.96 -14.42 39.56
CA GLN A 513 -10.99 -15.15 38.81
C GLN A 513 -10.33 -16.12 37.81
N PRO A 514 -9.55 -17.11 38.30
CA PRO A 514 -8.94 -18.09 37.42
C PRO A 514 -10.01 -19.00 36.81
N PRO A 515 -9.73 -19.63 35.65
CA PRO A 515 -10.57 -20.70 35.12
C PRO A 515 -10.79 -21.82 36.15
N ALA A 516 -11.87 -22.59 35.96
CA ALA A 516 -12.21 -23.67 36.88
C ALA A 516 -11.06 -24.68 37.01
N PRO A 517 -10.84 -25.31 38.19
CA PRO A 517 -9.67 -26.19 38.42
C PRO A 517 -9.52 -27.35 37.42
N GLU A 518 -10.64 -27.83 36.88
CA GLU A 518 -10.75 -28.84 35.83
C GLU A 518 -10.33 -28.36 34.42
N GLN A 519 -10.08 -27.06 34.24
CA GLN A 519 -9.57 -26.48 33.01
C GLN A 519 -8.06 -26.23 33.11
N ALA A 520 -7.36 -26.44 32.00
CA ALA A 520 -5.99 -26.00 31.87
C ALA A 520 -5.94 -24.48 31.72
N VAL A 521 -4.89 -23.85 32.26
CA VAL A 521 -4.66 -22.41 32.15
C VAL A 521 -3.17 -22.15 32.05
N ALA A 522 -2.77 -21.28 31.13
CA ALA A 522 -1.39 -20.83 30.99
C ALA A 522 -1.30 -19.32 31.27
N TYR A 523 -0.19 -18.93 31.92
CA TYR A 523 0.11 -17.54 32.23
C TYR A 523 1.44 -17.12 31.65
N ALA A 524 1.54 -15.85 31.30
CA ALA A 524 2.77 -15.20 30.89
C ALA A 524 2.95 -13.88 31.63
N VAL A 525 4.20 -13.49 31.83
CA VAL A 525 4.57 -12.21 32.47
C VAL A 525 5.51 -11.47 31.53
N THR A 526 5.31 -10.16 31.43
CA THR A 526 6.18 -9.25 30.67
C THR A 526 6.49 -8.04 31.51
N ALA A 527 7.54 -7.30 31.17
CA ALA A 527 7.93 -6.10 31.89
C ALA A 527 8.08 -4.90 30.94
N LEU A 528 7.69 -3.72 31.44
CA LEU A 528 8.24 -2.47 30.96
C LEU A 528 9.66 -2.35 31.49
N THR A 529 10.66 -2.42 30.62
CA THR A 529 12.05 -2.65 31.04
C THR A 529 13.09 -1.90 30.22
N GLY A 530 14.13 -1.43 30.92
CA GLY A 530 15.37 -0.93 30.32
C GLY A 530 16.35 -2.04 29.92
N GLU A 531 16.16 -3.26 30.44
CA GLU A 531 17.00 -4.42 30.12
C GLU A 531 16.85 -4.82 28.64
N LYS A 532 17.96 -5.11 27.96
CA LYS A 532 17.98 -5.46 26.54
C LYS A 532 18.62 -6.81 26.27
N GLU A 533 18.10 -7.54 25.30
CA GLU A 533 18.74 -8.72 24.72
C GLU A 533 18.61 -8.72 23.19
N PRO A 534 19.57 -9.32 22.47
CA PRO A 534 19.44 -9.52 21.03
C PRO A 534 18.37 -10.58 20.71
N LEU A 535 17.67 -10.38 19.60
CA LEU A 535 16.75 -11.35 19.00
C LEU A 535 17.13 -11.59 17.54
N GLU A 536 17.36 -12.85 17.19
CA GLU A 536 17.56 -13.31 15.82
C GLU A 536 16.50 -14.33 15.45
N GLY A 537 16.03 -14.27 14.21
CA GLY A 537 14.98 -15.15 13.74
C GLY A 537 14.80 -15.10 12.23
N GLN A 538 13.73 -15.72 11.77
CA GLN A 538 13.31 -15.69 10.37
C GLN A 538 11.83 -15.34 10.31
N VAL A 539 11.46 -14.62 9.26
CA VAL A 539 10.06 -14.38 8.88
C VAL A 539 9.80 -15.05 7.54
N GLY A 540 8.76 -15.88 7.48
CA GLY A 540 8.28 -16.52 6.27
C GLY A 540 7.33 -15.67 5.45
N TYR A 541 6.89 -16.21 4.32
CA TYR A 541 5.93 -15.52 3.46
C TYR A 541 4.62 -15.22 4.20
N GLY A 542 4.23 -13.94 4.20
CA GLY A 542 3.06 -13.45 4.92
C GLY A 542 3.27 -13.23 6.43
N GLU A 543 4.49 -13.35 6.96
CA GLU A 543 4.78 -13.03 8.36
C GLU A 543 5.25 -11.58 8.51
N PHE A 544 4.51 -10.83 9.33
CA PHE A 544 4.77 -9.43 9.65
C PHE A 544 4.69 -9.23 11.17
N LEU A 545 5.83 -8.99 11.81
CA LEU A 545 5.93 -8.89 13.26
C LEU A 545 6.05 -7.43 13.70
N VAL A 546 5.52 -7.12 14.88
CA VAL A 546 5.77 -5.85 15.57
C VAL A 546 6.14 -6.15 17.01
N PHE A 547 7.29 -5.64 17.43
CA PHE A 547 7.79 -5.75 18.79
C PHE A 547 7.74 -4.38 19.47
N SER A 548 7.58 -4.39 20.79
CA SER A 548 7.67 -3.16 21.58
C SER A 548 9.12 -2.79 21.88
N THR A 549 9.41 -1.49 21.86
CA THR A 549 10.71 -0.92 22.29
C THR A 549 10.81 -0.73 23.80
N VAL A 550 9.67 -0.81 24.51
CA VAL A 550 9.56 -0.53 25.96
C VAL A 550 9.07 -1.71 26.77
N GLU A 551 8.28 -2.60 26.17
CA GLU A 551 7.71 -3.78 26.82
C GLU A 551 8.38 -5.04 26.26
N SER A 552 8.73 -5.96 27.14
CA SER A 552 9.29 -7.23 26.72
C SER A 552 8.26 -8.14 26.07
N ARG A 553 8.69 -8.90 25.05
CA ARG A 553 7.86 -9.94 24.43
C ARG A 553 7.43 -11.03 25.42
N ILE A 554 6.43 -11.82 25.06
CA ILE A 554 6.16 -13.09 25.75
C ILE A 554 7.18 -14.12 25.24
N ALA A 555 7.94 -14.75 26.14
CA ALA A 555 8.94 -15.76 25.79
C ALA A 555 8.68 -17.11 26.44
N GLU A 556 8.08 -17.11 27.63
CA GLU A 556 7.77 -18.31 28.40
C GLU A 556 6.34 -18.29 28.92
N GLU A 557 5.79 -19.47 29.17
CA GLU A 557 4.50 -19.67 29.82
C GLU A 557 4.61 -20.64 31.00
N ALA A 558 3.79 -20.43 32.04
CA ALA A 558 3.57 -21.41 33.09
C ALA A 558 2.18 -22.05 32.90
N LEU A 559 2.15 -23.33 32.52
CA LEU A 559 0.93 -24.08 32.24
C LEU A 559 0.48 -24.91 33.44
N LEU A 560 -0.65 -24.56 34.03
CA LEU A 560 -1.34 -25.36 35.04
C LEU A 560 -2.42 -26.22 34.39
N THR A 561 -2.22 -27.53 34.39
CA THR A 561 -3.22 -28.54 34.05
C THR A 561 -4.07 -28.90 35.29
N PRO A 562 -5.19 -29.63 35.12
CA PRO A 562 -5.99 -30.09 36.26
C PRO A 562 -5.24 -30.94 37.29
N LEU A 563 -4.11 -31.54 36.90
CA LEU A 563 -3.31 -32.41 37.75
C LEU A 563 -2.12 -31.69 38.42
N THR A 564 -1.85 -30.43 38.06
CA THR A 564 -0.67 -29.69 38.53
C THR A 564 -1.08 -28.56 39.48
N VAL A 565 -0.45 -28.53 40.65
CA VAL A 565 -0.65 -27.47 41.67
C VAL A 565 0.39 -26.36 41.52
N VAL A 566 1.55 -26.67 40.94
CA VAL A 566 2.63 -25.72 40.65
C VAL A 566 3.12 -25.99 39.23
N ALA A 567 3.44 -24.91 38.52
CA ALA A 567 4.09 -24.95 37.21
C ALA A 567 5.18 -23.87 37.15
N ASP A 568 6.39 -24.27 36.79
CA ASP A 568 7.45 -23.35 36.41
C ASP A 568 7.28 -22.93 34.94
N SER A 569 7.73 -21.74 34.59
CA SER A 569 7.66 -21.25 33.23
C SER A 569 8.63 -22.00 32.31
N ALA A 570 8.20 -22.20 31.07
CA ALA A 570 9.01 -22.81 30.02
C ALA A 570 8.78 -22.08 28.70
N ALA A 571 9.72 -22.20 27.76
CA ALA A 571 9.61 -21.62 26.43
C ALA A 571 8.31 -22.04 25.73
N LEU A 572 7.70 -21.11 24.98
CA LEU A 572 6.45 -21.37 24.26
C LEU A 572 6.58 -22.57 23.29
N PRO A 573 5.59 -23.48 23.23
CA PRO A 573 5.62 -24.63 22.34
C PRO A 573 5.33 -24.22 20.89
N GLY A 574 6.39 -23.97 20.10
CA GLY A 574 6.31 -23.80 18.64
C GLY A 574 5.83 -22.44 18.13
N PHE A 575 5.55 -21.48 19.02
CA PHE A 575 5.21 -20.10 18.65
C PHE A 575 6.44 -19.20 18.82
N GLY A 576 6.89 -18.57 17.74
CA GLY A 576 7.89 -17.52 17.80
C GLY A 576 7.29 -16.24 18.41
N ASP A 577 7.86 -15.85 19.55
CA ASP A 577 7.92 -14.49 20.09
C ASP A 577 6.60 -13.70 20.27
N GLU A 578 6.24 -12.81 19.33
CA GLU A 578 5.14 -11.82 19.47
C GLU A 578 3.78 -12.32 18.97
N THR A 579 3.74 -13.40 18.18
CA THR A 579 2.50 -13.94 17.62
C THR A 579 1.53 -14.44 18.69
N ALA A 580 2.03 -14.76 19.88
CA ALA A 580 1.26 -15.19 21.04
C ALA A 580 0.30 -14.10 21.59
N ARG A 581 0.56 -12.82 21.29
CA ARG A 581 -0.34 -11.70 21.63
C ARG A 581 -1.44 -11.47 20.59
N ILE A 582 -1.41 -12.16 19.45
CA ILE A 582 -2.33 -11.96 18.32
C ILE A 582 -3.41 -13.06 18.35
N GLN A 583 -4.69 -12.70 18.17
CA GLN A 583 -5.78 -13.67 18.08
C GLN A 583 -6.54 -13.56 16.75
N PRO A 584 -6.64 -14.65 15.96
CA PRO A 584 -5.83 -15.87 16.06
C PRO A 584 -4.37 -15.55 15.70
N PRO A 585 -3.39 -16.38 16.09
CA PRO A 585 -2.06 -16.30 15.52
C PRO A 585 -2.17 -16.41 14.01
N ILE A 586 -1.42 -15.58 13.29
CA ILE A 586 -1.35 -15.66 11.84
C ILE A 586 -0.43 -16.84 11.52
N PRO A 587 -0.94 -17.95 10.96
CA PRO A 587 -0.07 -19.05 10.60
C PRO A 587 0.85 -18.58 9.46
N PRO A 588 2.12 -19.01 9.42
CA PRO A 588 2.92 -18.85 8.22
C PRO A 588 2.18 -19.48 7.04
N LEU A 589 2.22 -18.83 5.88
CA LEU A 589 1.63 -19.38 4.65
C LEU A 589 2.47 -20.56 4.08
N GLU A 590 3.66 -20.77 4.64
CA GLU A 590 4.58 -21.86 4.33
C GLU A 590 4.00 -23.22 4.74
N GLY A 591 3.55 -23.99 3.74
CA GLY A 591 2.82 -25.25 3.91
C GLY A 591 1.59 -25.38 3.03
N SER A 592 1.17 -24.28 2.37
CA SER A 592 0.00 -24.26 1.47
C SER A 592 0.31 -24.55 -0.01
N ALA A 593 1.57 -24.43 -0.44
CA ALA A 593 2.03 -24.77 -1.79
C ALA A 593 3.55 -25.02 -1.80
N ASP A 594 4.03 -25.83 -2.74
CA ASP A 594 5.47 -25.98 -3.01
C ASP A 594 6.04 -24.63 -3.50
N ALA A 595 7.23 -24.26 -3.02
CA ALA A 595 7.92 -23.05 -3.47
C ALA A 595 8.34 -23.20 -4.94
N ILE A 596 7.49 -22.75 -5.87
CA ILE A 596 7.85 -22.63 -7.28
C ILE A 596 8.69 -21.36 -7.44
N PRO A 597 9.97 -21.45 -7.84
CA PRO A 597 10.73 -20.26 -8.13
C PRO A 597 10.03 -19.51 -9.26
N TRP A 598 9.67 -18.26 -9.01
CA TRP A 598 8.97 -17.48 -10.02
C TRP A 598 9.85 -17.24 -11.26
N TRP A 599 11.19 -17.19 -11.07
CA TRP A 599 12.18 -17.08 -12.12
C TRP A 599 13.61 -17.51 -11.72
N PRO A 600 14.34 -18.24 -12.59
CA PRO A 600 13.84 -19.03 -13.72
C PRO A 600 13.20 -20.33 -13.23
N TYR A 601 12.17 -20.80 -13.94
CA TYR A 601 11.55 -22.09 -13.66
C TYR A 601 12.06 -23.15 -14.65
N TYR A 602 12.65 -24.23 -14.14
CA TYR A 602 13.19 -25.37 -14.92
C TYR A 602 12.43 -26.68 -14.63
N GLY A 603 11.18 -26.61 -14.18
CA GLY A 603 10.41 -27.80 -13.82
C GLY A 603 10.25 -28.74 -15.02
N GLY A 604 10.37 -30.04 -14.76
CA GLY A 604 10.20 -31.10 -15.76
C GLY A 604 11.41 -31.37 -16.67
N LEU A 605 12.54 -30.67 -16.49
CA LEU A 605 13.74 -30.84 -17.33
C LEU A 605 14.78 -31.80 -16.74
N ASP A 606 15.44 -32.56 -17.61
CA ASP A 606 16.67 -33.30 -17.28
C ASP A 606 17.92 -32.39 -17.31
N ASP A 607 19.09 -32.91 -16.90
CA ASP A 607 20.33 -32.11 -16.78
C ASP A 607 20.82 -31.56 -18.14
N ALA A 608 20.63 -32.31 -19.24
CA ALA A 608 21.04 -31.86 -20.57
C ALA A 608 20.11 -30.75 -21.07
N GLN A 609 18.80 -30.91 -20.85
CA GLN A 609 17.80 -29.90 -21.15
C GLN A 609 17.99 -28.64 -20.31
N ARG A 610 18.37 -28.77 -19.03
CA ARG A 610 18.67 -27.63 -18.15
C ARG A 610 19.83 -26.79 -18.67
N ALA A 611 20.88 -27.40 -19.22
CA ALA A 611 22.00 -26.67 -19.81
C ALA A 611 21.54 -25.80 -20.99
N VAL A 612 20.76 -26.39 -21.91
CA VAL A 612 20.17 -25.67 -23.06
C VAL A 612 19.20 -24.58 -22.60
N ALA A 613 18.33 -24.91 -21.65
CA ALA A 613 17.40 -23.95 -21.05
C ALA A 613 18.13 -22.79 -20.38
N GLY A 614 19.29 -23.02 -19.77
CA GLY A 614 20.16 -21.98 -19.21
C GLY A 614 20.63 -20.97 -20.25
N GLU A 615 21.04 -21.44 -21.44
CA GLU A 615 21.42 -20.56 -22.56
C GLU A 615 20.22 -19.72 -23.05
N ILE A 616 19.03 -20.31 -23.14
CA ILE A 616 17.80 -19.62 -23.55
C ILE A 616 17.34 -18.60 -22.49
N VAL A 617 17.38 -18.97 -21.20
CA VAL A 617 17.08 -18.06 -20.09
C VAL A 617 18.00 -16.83 -20.14
N ALA A 618 19.29 -17.00 -20.43
CA ALA A 618 20.20 -15.87 -20.61
C ALA A 618 19.79 -14.95 -21.78
N ARG A 619 19.21 -15.49 -22.87
CA ARG A 619 18.64 -14.66 -23.95
C ARG A 619 17.36 -13.96 -23.55
N ILE A 620 16.52 -14.55 -22.70
CA ILE A 620 15.33 -13.86 -22.18
C ILE A 620 15.74 -12.73 -21.21
N GLU A 621 16.78 -12.93 -20.39
CA GLU A 621 17.36 -11.83 -19.59
C GLU A 621 17.94 -10.72 -20.46
N ALA A 622 18.61 -11.07 -21.57
CA ALA A 622 19.08 -10.08 -22.55
C ALA A 622 17.90 -9.32 -23.18
N TRP A 623 16.76 -9.97 -23.40
CA TRP A 623 15.54 -9.32 -23.88
C TRP A 623 15.00 -8.29 -22.89
N ASP A 624 14.86 -8.66 -21.62
CA ASP A 624 14.45 -7.72 -20.57
C ASP A 624 15.40 -6.52 -20.48
N GLY A 625 16.71 -6.76 -20.46
CA GLY A 625 17.72 -5.70 -20.45
C GLY A 625 17.63 -4.78 -21.67
N ALA A 626 17.39 -5.34 -22.84
CA ALA A 626 17.24 -4.58 -24.08
C ALA A 626 15.95 -3.74 -24.09
N VAL A 627 14.83 -4.26 -23.56
CA VAL A 627 13.59 -3.50 -23.37
C VAL A 627 13.77 -2.38 -22.35
N ALA A 628 14.37 -2.67 -21.20
CA ALA A 628 14.60 -1.68 -20.14
C ALA A 628 15.55 -0.54 -20.58
N ALA A 629 16.49 -0.83 -21.48
CA ALA A 629 17.39 0.15 -22.08
C ALA A 629 16.82 0.81 -23.35
N ALA A 630 15.60 0.44 -23.78
CA ALA A 630 14.99 0.87 -25.04
C ALA A 630 15.92 0.69 -26.27
N SER A 631 16.72 -0.40 -26.28
CA SER A 631 17.74 -0.65 -27.30
C SER A 631 17.17 -1.46 -28.46
N LEU A 632 16.86 -0.77 -29.56
CA LEU A 632 16.33 -1.41 -30.77
C LEU A 632 17.30 -2.44 -31.35
N ASP A 633 18.60 -2.12 -31.40
CA ASP A 633 19.62 -3.03 -31.94
C ASP A 633 19.73 -4.32 -31.11
N ALA A 634 19.73 -4.20 -29.78
CA ALA A 634 19.82 -5.35 -28.89
C ALA A 634 18.55 -6.22 -28.94
N VAL A 635 17.36 -5.61 -29.07
CA VAL A 635 16.13 -6.38 -29.25
C VAL A 635 16.10 -7.05 -30.63
N ALA A 636 16.50 -6.36 -31.69
CA ALA A 636 16.55 -6.93 -33.04
C ALA A 636 17.50 -8.13 -33.14
N ASP A 637 18.62 -8.12 -32.41
CA ASP A 637 19.56 -9.26 -32.34
C ASP A 637 18.94 -10.54 -31.76
N LEU A 638 17.86 -10.43 -30.99
CA LEU A 638 17.17 -11.61 -30.46
C LEU A 638 16.40 -12.35 -31.54
N TYR A 639 15.97 -11.67 -32.61
CA TYR A 639 15.19 -12.26 -33.69
C TYR A 639 16.12 -12.86 -34.76
N ALA A 640 15.73 -14.00 -35.31
CA ALA A 640 16.39 -14.57 -36.47
C ALA A 640 15.94 -13.86 -37.76
N GLU A 641 16.80 -13.83 -38.79
CA GLU A 641 16.44 -13.25 -40.09
C GLU A 641 15.23 -13.98 -40.72
N ASP A 642 15.11 -15.29 -40.48
CA ASP A 642 14.02 -16.14 -40.94
C ASP A 642 12.84 -16.20 -39.95
N TYR A 643 12.77 -15.28 -38.97
CA TYR A 643 11.65 -15.22 -38.03
C TYR A 643 10.32 -15.02 -38.76
N ARG A 644 9.31 -15.79 -38.33
CA ARG A 644 7.91 -15.61 -38.77
C ARG A 644 6.94 -15.94 -37.65
N ASP A 645 6.00 -15.07 -37.35
CA ASP A 645 4.98 -15.32 -36.34
C ASP A 645 3.75 -16.08 -36.87
N GLY A 646 2.87 -16.47 -35.94
CA GLY A 646 1.63 -17.19 -36.26
C GLY A 646 0.62 -16.41 -37.12
N SER A 647 0.82 -15.10 -37.35
CA SER A 647 0.01 -14.25 -38.24
C SER A 647 0.71 -13.96 -39.57
N GLY A 648 1.94 -14.47 -39.76
CA GLY A 648 2.71 -14.36 -40.99
C GLY A 648 3.69 -13.19 -41.05
N TRP A 649 3.83 -12.38 -39.99
CA TRP A 649 4.75 -11.25 -39.97
C TRP A 649 6.20 -11.69 -39.71
N GLY A 650 7.15 -10.99 -40.34
CA GLY A 650 8.59 -11.26 -40.25
C GLY A 650 9.35 -10.34 -39.29
N ALA A 651 10.67 -10.49 -39.23
CA ALA A 651 11.54 -9.78 -38.28
C ALA A 651 11.46 -8.24 -38.40
N GLU A 652 11.30 -7.74 -39.64
CA GLU A 652 11.15 -6.30 -39.89
C GLU A 652 9.92 -5.70 -39.21
N TYR A 653 8.80 -6.42 -39.19
CA TYR A 653 7.58 -5.98 -38.51
C TYR A 653 7.81 -5.89 -37.00
N ALA A 654 8.41 -6.94 -36.42
CA ALA A 654 8.74 -6.95 -34.99
C ALA A 654 9.65 -5.77 -34.61
N ALA A 655 10.70 -5.51 -35.41
CA ALA A 655 11.61 -4.39 -35.20
C ALA A 655 10.88 -3.03 -35.25
N ARG A 656 9.95 -2.82 -36.20
CA ARG A 656 9.19 -1.57 -36.29
C ARG A 656 8.23 -1.37 -35.12
N ALA A 657 7.61 -2.45 -34.64
CA ALA A 657 6.75 -2.38 -33.47
C ALA A 657 7.56 -2.06 -32.19
N TRP A 658 8.75 -2.64 -32.02
CA TRP A 658 9.66 -2.27 -30.94
C TRP A 658 10.13 -0.82 -31.04
N GLN A 659 10.51 -0.38 -32.24
CA GLN A 659 10.90 1.01 -32.48
C GLN A 659 9.80 1.99 -32.05
N PHE A 660 8.55 1.74 -32.46
CA PHE A 660 7.41 2.56 -32.05
C PHE A 660 7.25 2.61 -30.53
N PHE A 661 7.39 1.47 -29.85
CA PHE A 661 7.29 1.39 -28.40
C PHE A 661 8.43 2.14 -27.67
N PHE A 662 9.64 2.11 -28.21
CA PHE A 662 10.80 2.78 -27.64
C PHE A 662 10.81 4.30 -27.89
N GLU A 663 10.35 4.75 -29.06
CA GLU A 663 10.35 6.17 -29.41
C GLU A 663 9.20 6.96 -28.76
N ARG A 664 8.10 6.31 -28.38
CA ARG A 664 6.88 6.98 -27.94
C ARG A 664 6.63 6.96 -26.44
N PHE A 665 7.26 6.04 -25.71
CA PHE A 665 6.97 5.80 -24.30
C PHE A 665 8.23 5.88 -23.44
N THR A 666 8.06 5.90 -22.13
CA THR A 666 9.13 5.96 -21.13
C THR A 666 9.08 4.77 -20.19
N GLY A 667 10.19 4.45 -19.54
CA GLY A 667 10.27 3.42 -18.51
C GLY A 667 9.76 2.04 -18.95
N GLN A 668 10.13 1.61 -20.16
CA GLN A 668 9.74 0.31 -20.72
C GLN A 668 10.19 -0.84 -19.81
N ARG A 669 9.32 -1.83 -19.59
CA ARG A 669 9.58 -3.03 -18.77
C ARG A 669 9.09 -4.28 -19.47
N MET A 670 9.79 -5.39 -19.26
CA MET A 670 9.32 -6.73 -19.60
C MET A 670 9.01 -7.50 -18.32
N HIS A 671 7.74 -7.81 -18.13
CA HIS A 671 7.25 -8.72 -17.13
C HIS A 671 7.31 -10.14 -17.68
N ARG A 672 7.91 -11.07 -16.94
CA ARG A 672 8.18 -12.42 -17.42
C ARG A 672 8.01 -13.52 -16.39
N GLN A 673 7.51 -14.67 -16.86
CA GLN A 673 7.53 -15.92 -16.11
C GLN A 673 7.41 -17.11 -17.05
N ILE A 674 8.29 -18.10 -16.88
CA ILE A 674 8.25 -19.35 -17.66
C ILE A 674 7.13 -20.23 -17.14
N ARG A 675 6.22 -20.64 -18.04
CA ARG A 675 5.13 -21.58 -17.76
C ARG A 675 5.53 -23.01 -18.06
N LEU A 676 6.08 -23.21 -19.26
CA LEU A 676 6.31 -24.53 -19.81
C LEU A 676 7.49 -24.52 -20.76
N TRP A 677 8.24 -25.61 -20.73
CA TRP A 677 9.29 -25.93 -21.69
C TRP A 677 8.80 -27.03 -22.63
N ASP A 678 9.09 -26.88 -23.91
CA ASP A 678 8.86 -27.91 -24.92
C ASP A 678 10.16 -28.18 -25.71
N PHE A 679 10.75 -29.34 -25.43
CA PHE A 679 11.95 -29.86 -26.09
C PHE A 679 11.64 -30.91 -27.17
N SER A 680 10.36 -31.14 -27.49
CA SER A 680 9.96 -32.21 -28.43
C SER A 680 10.59 -32.09 -29.81
N ALA A 681 10.84 -30.86 -30.28
CA ALA A 681 11.50 -30.57 -31.56
C ALA A 681 13.02 -30.38 -31.45
N HIS A 682 13.62 -30.47 -30.25
CA HIS A 682 15.03 -30.10 -30.05
C HIS A 682 15.99 -31.08 -30.74
N ALA A 683 15.76 -32.38 -30.61
CA ALA A 683 16.66 -33.40 -31.17
C ALA A 683 16.62 -33.46 -32.72
N LEU A 684 15.45 -33.15 -33.32
CA LEU A 684 15.24 -33.27 -34.77
C LEU A 684 15.48 -31.96 -35.51
N GLU A 685 15.04 -30.83 -34.93
CA GLU A 685 15.03 -29.52 -35.60
C GLU A 685 15.93 -28.48 -34.91
N GLY A 686 16.53 -28.83 -33.76
CA GLY A 686 17.32 -27.87 -32.97
C GLY A 686 16.46 -26.77 -32.34
N ARG A 687 15.15 -26.98 -32.21
CA ARG A 687 14.18 -25.98 -31.73
C ARG A 687 13.71 -26.27 -30.31
N VAL A 688 13.58 -25.22 -29.50
CA VAL A 688 13.01 -25.30 -28.15
C VAL A 688 11.93 -24.23 -28.05
N SER A 689 10.73 -24.62 -27.64
CA SER A 689 9.63 -23.66 -27.43
C SER A 689 9.43 -23.42 -25.94
N VAL A 690 9.19 -22.17 -25.58
CA VAL A 690 8.93 -21.76 -24.19
C VAL A 690 7.60 -21.04 -24.15
N GLN A 691 6.66 -21.53 -23.33
CA GLN A 691 5.47 -20.76 -23.01
C GLN A 691 5.84 -19.75 -21.93
N LEU A 692 5.75 -18.48 -22.26
CA LEU A 692 6.20 -17.37 -21.44
C LEU A 692 4.99 -16.47 -21.14
N TYR A 693 4.70 -16.23 -19.86
CA TYR A 693 3.99 -15.00 -19.50
C TYR A 693 4.92 -13.84 -19.85
N ALA A 694 4.55 -13.01 -20.81
CA ALA A 694 5.38 -11.95 -21.38
C ALA A 694 4.52 -10.69 -21.57
N LEU A 695 4.50 -9.83 -20.56
CA LEU A 695 3.77 -8.56 -20.59
C LEU A 695 4.79 -7.42 -20.66
N PHE A 696 4.57 -6.47 -21.55
CA PHE A 696 5.41 -5.29 -21.72
C PHE A 696 4.63 -4.07 -21.26
N THR A 697 5.26 -3.22 -20.46
CA THR A 697 4.62 -2.01 -19.93
C THR A 697 5.50 -0.77 -20.11
N ALA A 698 4.88 0.40 -20.21
CA ALA A 698 5.58 1.69 -20.27
C ALA A 698 4.68 2.85 -19.83
N GLY A 699 5.27 4.02 -19.59
CA GLY A 699 4.57 5.27 -19.34
C GLY A 699 4.35 6.08 -20.61
N ALA A 700 3.20 6.74 -20.71
CA ALA A 700 2.99 7.82 -21.66
C ALA A 700 3.07 9.16 -20.91
N VAL A 701 3.84 10.11 -21.44
CA VAL A 701 4.02 11.44 -20.82
C VAL A 701 2.69 12.19 -20.75
N SER A 702 1.95 12.24 -21.86
CA SER A 702 0.65 12.89 -21.95
C SER A 702 -0.36 12.05 -22.71
N ASP A 703 -1.63 12.42 -22.62
CA ASP A 703 -2.64 12.00 -23.58
C ASP A 703 -2.42 12.67 -24.96
N GLU A 704 -3.30 12.38 -25.91
CA GLU A 704 -3.23 12.92 -27.28
C GLU A 704 -3.35 14.45 -27.33
N SER A 705 -3.97 15.08 -26.33
CA SER A 705 -4.12 16.53 -26.25
C SER A 705 -2.86 17.24 -25.76
N GLY A 706 -1.98 16.51 -25.05
CA GLY A 706 -0.84 17.11 -24.34
C GLY A 706 -1.22 17.79 -23.02
N MET A 707 -2.52 17.87 -22.70
CA MET A 707 -3.04 18.63 -21.56
C MET A 707 -3.39 17.77 -20.35
N ARG A 708 -3.33 16.44 -20.48
CA ARG A 708 -3.46 15.51 -19.36
C ARG A 708 -2.30 14.54 -19.32
N ALA A 709 -2.00 14.02 -18.12
CA ALA A 709 -1.00 12.97 -17.98
C ALA A 709 -1.42 11.72 -18.78
N GLY A 710 -0.43 11.07 -19.38
CA GLY A 710 -0.68 9.86 -20.15
C GLY A 710 -1.07 8.68 -19.26
N ARG A 711 -1.71 7.69 -19.87
CA ARG A 711 -2.07 6.44 -19.21
C ARG A 711 -0.96 5.40 -19.40
N PRO A 712 -0.79 4.47 -18.45
CA PRO A 712 0.11 3.34 -18.65
C PRO A 712 -0.22 2.56 -19.92
N VAL A 713 0.83 2.12 -20.59
CA VAL A 713 0.78 1.28 -21.78
C VAL A 713 1.08 -0.14 -21.38
N LEU A 714 0.32 -1.09 -21.93
CA LEU A 714 0.57 -2.51 -21.73
C LEU A 714 0.22 -3.34 -22.98
N PHE A 715 1.08 -4.31 -23.32
CA PHE A 715 0.81 -5.28 -24.37
C PHE A 715 1.54 -6.62 -24.09
N PRO A 716 1.05 -7.76 -24.59
CA PRO A 716 -0.22 -7.93 -25.29
C PRO A 716 -1.41 -7.67 -24.36
N ARG A 717 -2.53 -7.19 -24.92
CA ARG A 717 -3.77 -6.91 -24.16
C ARG A 717 -4.72 -8.12 -24.12
N ASP A 718 -4.26 -9.29 -24.52
CA ASP A 718 -5.04 -10.51 -24.43
C ASP A 718 -5.25 -10.95 -22.96
N ALA A 719 -6.19 -11.87 -22.76
CA ALA A 719 -6.64 -12.28 -21.43
C ALA A 719 -5.63 -13.13 -20.63
N THR A 720 -4.45 -13.43 -21.18
CA THR A 720 -3.44 -14.27 -20.51
C THR A 720 -2.06 -13.60 -20.42
N ALA A 721 -1.74 -12.75 -21.39
CA ALA A 721 -0.40 -12.28 -21.70
C ALA A 721 0.64 -13.41 -21.80
N GLU A 722 0.21 -14.58 -22.30
CA GLU A 722 1.08 -15.73 -22.51
C GLU A 722 1.40 -15.90 -24.00
N THR A 723 2.67 -16.12 -24.31
CA THR A 723 3.17 -16.30 -25.67
C THR A 723 4.11 -17.50 -25.72
N TRP A 724 3.92 -18.37 -26.70
CA TRP A 724 4.91 -19.36 -27.06
C TRP A 724 6.03 -18.69 -27.86
N VAL A 725 7.26 -18.75 -27.35
CA VAL A 725 8.47 -18.24 -28.00
C VAL A 725 9.34 -19.42 -28.40
N THR A 726 9.52 -19.63 -29.70
CA THR A 726 10.35 -20.70 -30.25
C THR A 726 11.75 -20.20 -30.52
N TRP A 727 12.74 -20.88 -29.97
CA TRP A 727 14.17 -20.57 -30.09
C TRP A 727 14.88 -21.61 -30.94
N ALA A 728 15.87 -21.19 -31.73
CA ALA A 728 16.79 -22.06 -32.44
C ALA A 728 18.19 -21.45 -32.50
N LYS A 729 19.24 -22.28 -32.60
CA LYS A 729 20.59 -21.76 -32.87
C LYS A 729 20.70 -21.25 -34.30
N ARG A 730 21.28 -20.07 -34.47
CA ARG A 730 21.72 -19.48 -35.74
C ARG A 730 23.20 -19.11 -35.55
N GLY A 731 24.09 -19.94 -36.09
CA GLY A 731 25.47 -20.01 -35.61
C GLY A 731 25.50 -20.53 -34.16
N ASP A 732 26.28 -19.88 -33.29
CA ASP A 732 26.42 -20.27 -31.87
C ASP A 732 25.43 -19.55 -30.92
N VAL A 733 24.48 -18.78 -31.46
CA VAL A 733 23.56 -17.94 -30.67
C VAL A 733 22.12 -18.43 -30.82
N TRP A 734 21.41 -18.53 -29.69
CA TRP A 734 19.95 -18.77 -29.68
C TRP A 734 19.20 -17.51 -30.08
N ARG A 735 18.35 -17.64 -31.11
CA ARG A 735 17.48 -16.58 -31.62
C ARG A 735 16.02 -17.04 -31.67
N ILE A 736 15.11 -16.08 -31.53
CA ILE A 736 13.68 -16.23 -31.67
C ILE A 736 13.39 -16.45 -33.16
N VAL A 737 12.79 -17.59 -33.49
CA VAL A 737 12.39 -17.95 -34.86
C VAL A 737 10.88 -17.88 -35.07
N GLU A 738 10.10 -17.89 -33.99
CA GLU A 738 8.63 -17.80 -34.04
C GLU A 738 8.08 -17.33 -32.69
N THR A 739 6.99 -16.54 -32.72
CA THR A 739 6.12 -16.30 -31.56
C THR A 739 4.66 -16.62 -31.87
N ARG A 740 3.94 -17.22 -30.93
CA ARG A 740 2.50 -17.53 -31.04
C ARG A 740 1.76 -17.16 -29.74
N PRO A 741 0.88 -16.14 -29.73
CA PRO A 741 0.56 -15.20 -30.82
C PRO A 741 1.76 -14.27 -31.18
N ALA A 742 1.57 -13.38 -32.16
CA ALA A 742 2.57 -12.40 -32.58
C ALA A 742 3.01 -11.49 -31.41
N LEU A 743 4.32 -11.37 -31.20
CA LEU A 743 4.91 -10.51 -30.18
C LEU A 743 6.20 -9.84 -30.69
N PRO A 744 6.29 -8.49 -30.72
CA PRO A 744 5.33 -7.51 -30.23
C PRO A 744 4.08 -7.43 -31.12
N ASN A 745 2.99 -6.92 -30.54
CA ASN A 745 1.73 -6.73 -31.24
C ASN A 745 1.49 -5.23 -31.52
N PHE A 746 1.69 -4.81 -32.76
CA PHE A 746 1.57 -3.39 -33.13
C PHE A 746 0.13 -2.89 -32.99
N ARG A 747 -0.89 -3.72 -33.25
CA ARG A 747 -2.30 -3.38 -33.02
C ARG A 747 -2.57 -2.90 -31.60
N ASP A 748 -2.03 -3.61 -30.62
CA ASP A 748 -2.22 -3.26 -29.21
C ASP A 748 -1.52 -1.95 -28.86
N LEU A 749 -0.36 -1.68 -29.48
CA LEU A 749 0.34 -0.40 -29.38
C LEU A 749 -0.44 0.74 -30.08
N ALA A 750 -1.00 0.49 -31.26
CA ALA A 750 -1.74 1.48 -32.04
C ALA A 750 -3.10 1.83 -31.42
N ALA A 751 -3.74 0.87 -30.74
CA ALA A 751 -5.03 1.06 -30.06
C ALA A 751 -4.99 2.10 -28.92
N LEU A 752 -3.80 2.49 -28.47
CA LEU A 752 -3.61 3.46 -27.40
C LEU A 752 -3.84 4.91 -27.86
N GLY A 753 -3.69 5.18 -29.16
CA GLY A 753 -4.00 6.47 -29.79
C GLY A 753 -5.35 6.46 -30.52
N ALA A 754 -6.21 5.50 -30.19
CA ALA A 754 -7.49 5.28 -30.83
C ALA A 754 -8.62 5.38 -29.80
N PRO A 755 -9.84 5.80 -30.18
CA PRO A 755 -10.97 5.86 -29.28
C PRO A 755 -11.18 4.51 -28.56
N PRO A 756 -11.54 4.49 -27.26
CA PRO A 756 -11.76 3.25 -26.53
C PRO A 756 -12.72 2.31 -27.28
N GLY A 757 -12.30 1.04 -27.44
CA GLY A 757 -13.09 0.02 -28.16
C GLY A 757 -13.00 0.05 -29.69
N SER A 758 -12.32 1.02 -30.30
CA SER A 758 -12.16 1.10 -31.77
C SER A 758 -11.26 0.00 -32.34
N LEU A 759 -10.24 -0.42 -31.58
CA LEU A 759 -9.33 -1.50 -31.92
C LEU A 759 -9.37 -2.60 -30.83
N PRO A 760 -10.06 -3.74 -31.08
CA PRO A 760 -10.13 -4.81 -30.09
C PRO A 760 -8.74 -5.39 -29.79
N PRO A 761 -8.52 -5.92 -28.57
CA PRO A 761 -7.28 -6.59 -28.21
C PRO A 761 -6.93 -7.77 -29.13
N GLY A 762 -5.63 -8.04 -29.27
CA GLY A 762 -5.12 -9.23 -29.97
C GLY A 762 -4.30 -8.89 -31.22
N PRO A 763 -3.64 -9.90 -31.82
CA PRO A 763 -2.59 -9.71 -32.82
C PRO A 763 -3.10 -9.02 -34.09
N ASP A 764 -2.21 -8.29 -34.76
CA ASP A 764 -2.41 -7.89 -36.15
C ASP A 764 -2.56 -9.12 -37.04
N ARG A 765 -3.74 -9.25 -37.64
CA ARG A 765 -4.00 -10.31 -38.62
C ARG A 765 -3.73 -9.75 -40.01
N TYR A 766 -2.93 -10.46 -40.79
CA TYR A 766 -2.87 -10.22 -42.23
C TYR A 766 -4.31 -10.24 -42.78
N PRO A 767 -4.72 -9.28 -43.64
CA PRO A 767 -5.99 -9.40 -44.34
C PRO A 767 -5.98 -10.74 -45.06
N ALA A 768 -6.96 -11.61 -44.75
CA ALA A 768 -7.08 -12.90 -45.41
C ALA A 768 -7.07 -12.65 -46.93
N GLU A 769 -6.26 -13.40 -47.68
CA GLU A 769 -6.37 -13.38 -49.13
C GLU A 769 -7.84 -13.65 -49.47
N THR A 770 -8.50 -12.65 -50.06
CA THR A 770 -9.82 -12.85 -50.64
C THR A 770 -9.68 -14.02 -51.60
N PRO A 771 -10.36 -15.15 -51.40
CA PRO A 771 -10.23 -16.27 -52.32
C PRO A 771 -10.54 -15.75 -53.72
N ALA A 772 -9.62 -15.97 -54.64
CA ALA A 772 -9.78 -15.54 -56.02
C ALA A 772 -11.15 -16.01 -56.51
N ALA A 773 -11.96 -15.05 -56.99
CA ALA A 773 -13.25 -15.38 -57.56
C ALA A 773 -13.03 -16.48 -58.61
N PRO A 774 -13.82 -17.58 -58.60
CA PRO A 774 -13.69 -18.60 -59.63
C PRO A 774 -13.80 -17.92 -60.99
N LEU A 775 -12.78 -18.11 -61.83
CA LEU A 775 -12.81 -17.65 -63.22
C LEU A 775 -14.02 -18.28 -63.93
N PRO A 776 -14.66 -17.52 -64.84
CA PRO A 776 -15.96 -17.85 -65.42
C PRO A 776 -16.03 -19.20 -66.15
#